data_AF-A0AB39BKK9-F1
#
_entry.id   AF-A0AB39BKK9-F1
#
_cell.length_a   1.000
_cell.length_b   1.000
_cell.length_c   1.000
_cell.angle_alpha   90.00
_cell.angle_beta   90.00
_cell.angle_gamma   90.00
#
_symmetry.space_group_name_H-M   'P 1'
#
loop_
_entity.id
_entity.type
_entity.pdbx_description
1 polymer ?
#
loop_
_entity_poly.entity_id
_entity_poly.type
_entity_poly.pdbx_seq_one_letter_code
_entity_poly.pdbx_strand_id
1 'polypeptide(L)'
;MSDSRSVWGRAPSRPSDGVAGRSRSRAKRPRAAVAAGLAGLALIGMTLVGTGLGASPAAATTAPTPSAAPSPETTPTPAPTAAPEPSRTPVTPTDPPGSTPPPTDPGGPGTPTPPPPSPVEATPPVIVAPAPGELLDGSVEALGEATPGATVQILLAGASEPFCIVEVPASGAWSCTIEGLESASSTTLRAVEIAEGSTAESGVQVRVLTAPVVTGGPRGPLTNAVVQGTAYPGATVTATTGAFDCTGTADSSGAWICPLDPAITDGPYSVTATQTTSWSEGASSPAGPAVDIEVDVTVPEAPVVLSPAAGARLPVSGALFSGTGENGATVTVFAAAEVLCDATVADSRWSCTGSPLAAGRYAVAVLQQDAAGNVSVQSGPLAVVFGAPSPSATPRPTPGATVPSAPSASGSPTTPPAPGTDDGATGAPSPSDGAPGADGNGDGGGSDAPDGTSPTQVSPGDGGSWADGTRFTTALQPVLGAGAWWWVALVVAALVLLLVALPARLLAGTVGALSAPLAEGSTRRRMLARLTGRNRTPVQEYDEAPRIALGRPARAALAVVASAALVTLSAPVFGEPAYLRLFLSAVLAVALLSAAATVVPALLARRLLGVSAHVAIEPRLLFVSAGFALVSRLADLDTALVFGLVASVALTAPVSRAARGIVAALQVGALLATGAGAWLLARAAGPAGVDAVGGPTGVVAAAGSELTTIVVLGAFGAASAVLLPFGGSVGRRIVDWSPLVWVALTLGSFAGLALAFAPALARGAQNGGLTVLVVTAIGFAVVSVSAWAWTRFVVPEAEDEEG
;
A
#
# COMPACT_ATOMS: atom_id res chain seq x y z
N MET A 1 -69.03 22.57 65.70
CA MET A 1 -68.91 21.20 65.17
C MET A 1 -67.80 21.25 64.11
N SER A 2 -66.57 20.79 64.37
CA SER A 2 -66.12 19.39 64.58
C SER A 2 -66.01 18.63 63.25
N ASP A 3 -64.88 18.06 62.82
CA ASP A 3 -63.44 18.17 63.22
C ASP A 3 -62.57 17.67 62.00
N SER A 4 -61.23 17.63 61.88
CA SER A 4 -60.10 17.79 62.82
C SER A 4 -58.75 18.08 62.10
N ARG A 5 -57.71 18.46 62.87
CA ARG A 5 -56.25 18.14 62.72
C ARG A 5 -55.57 18.31 61.33
N SER A 6 -54.76 19.38 61.14
CA SER A 6 -53.28 19.41 61.29
C SER A 6 -52.49 19.00 60.02
N VAL A 7 -51.30 19.54 59.66
CA VAL A 7 -50.17 20.08 60.45
C VAL A 7 -49.56 21.37 59.84
N TRP A 8 -48.83 22.11 60.68
CA TRP A 8 -47.95 23.29 60.45
C TRP A 8 -46.87 23.11 59.35
N GLY A 9 -46.19 24.15 58.83
CA GLY A 9 -46.37 25.59 59.06
C GLY A 9 -45.10 26.48 58.98
N ARG A 10 -44.68 26.88 57.76
CA ARG A 10 -43.79 28.02 57.38
C ARG A 10 -42.32 28.07 57.88
N ALA A 11 -41.48 28.78 57.12
CA ALA A 11 -40.07 29.11 57.37
C ALA A 11 -39.89 30.34 58.29
N PRO A 12 -38.66 30.70 58.76
CA PRO A 12 -37.81 31.63 57.97
C PRO A 12 -36.27 31.57 58.20
N SER A 13 -35.55 32.50 57.54
CA SER A 13 -34.28 33.18 57.95
C SER A 13 -32.89 32.48 57.99
N ARG A 14 -31.89 33.19 57.45
CA ARG A 14 -30.43 33.18 57.79
C ARG A 14 -30.14 34.38 58.74
N PRO A 15 -28.89 34.72 59.16
CA PRO A 15 -27.57 34.05 59.11
C PRO A 15 -26.79 34.03 60.46
N SER A 16 -25.61 33.37 60.51
CA SER A 16 -24.41 33.84 61.25
C SER A 16 -23.19 32.94 60.98
N ASP A 17 -21.97 33.47 61.16
CA ASP A 17 -20.70 32.76 60.97
C ASP A 17 -20.29 31.86 62.16
N GLY A 18 -19.42 30.88 61.90
CA GLY A 18 -18.83 30.00 62.91
C GLY A 18 -17.47 29.43 62.48
N VAL A 19 -16.38 30.00 62.99
CA VAL A 19 -14.99 29.61 62.63
C VAL A 19 -14.40 28.64 63.66
N ALA A 20 -14.22 27.36 63.28
CA ALA A 20 -13.18 26.46 63.81
C ALA A 20 -13.07 25.17 62.97
N GLY A 21 -11.92 24.48 63.03
CA GLY A 21 -11.83 23.08 62.56
C GLY A 21 -10.88 22.77 61.39
N ARG A 22 -9.59 23.13 61.48
CA ARG A 22 -8.54 22.65 60.53
C ARG A 22 -8.23 21.16 60.70
N SER A 23 -9.17 20.28 60.34
CA SER A 23 -8.88 18.85 60.15
C SER A 23 -8.16 18.64 58.81
N ARG A 24 -6.82 18.69 58.81
CA ARG A 24 -5.99 18.35 57.63
C ARG A 24 -5.90 16.83 57.45
N SER A 25 -7.03 16.15 57.23
CA SER A 25 -7.05 14.72 56.87
C SER A 25 -6.21 14.48 55.61
N ARG A 26 -5.14 13.69 55.74
CA ARG A 26 -3.99 13.69 54.81
C ARG A 26 -4.22 12.85 53.54
N ALA A 27 -5.36 13.01 52.86
CA ALA A 27 -5.80 12.28 51.67
C ALA A 27 -4.95 12.61 50.40
N LYS A 28 -3.65 12.30 50.45
CA LYS A 28 -2.68 12.60 49.41
C LYS A 28 -2.65 11.55 48.30
N ARG A 29 -2.52 12.05 47.07
CA ARG A 29 -1.75 11.49 45.93
C ARG A 29 -2.31 10.47 44.91
N PRO A 30 -3.50 9.81 44.97
CA PRO A 30 -3.92 8.94 43.86
C PRO A 30 -4.16 9.71 42.55
N ARG A 31 -4.91 10.82 42.61
CA ARG A 31 -5.35 11.56 41.40
C ARG A 31 -4.19 12.23 40.64
N ALA A 32 -3.21 12.77 41.36
CA ALA A 32 -2.02 13.39 40.75
C ALA A 32 -1.07 12.34 40.16
N ALA A 33 -0.91 11.19 40.82
CA ALA A 33 -0.09 10.09 40.31
C ALA A 33 -0.70 9.47 39.03
N VAL A 34 -2.03 9.31 38.96
CA VAL A 34 -2.70 8.82 37.73
C VAL A 34 -2.58 9.83 36.59
N ALA A 35 -2.72 11.14 36.85
CA ALA A 35 -2.51 12.17 35.82
C ALA A 35 -1.06 12.21 35.31
N ALA A 36 -0.08 12.15 36.22
CA ALA A 36 1.33 12.10 35.87
C ALA A 36 1.73 10.80 35.16
N GLY A 37 1.13 9.65 35.53
CA GLY A 37 1.35 8.37 34.87
C GLY A 37 0.74 8.30 33.46
N LEU A 38 -0.39 8.97 33.22
CA LEU A 38 -1.00 9.08 31.88
C LEU A 38 -0.22 10.02 30.96
N ALA A 39 0.25 11.16 31.47
CA ALA A 39 1.21 12.01 30.75
C ALA A 39 2.54 11.28 30.53
N GLY A 40 2.98 10.50 31.52
CA GLY A 40 4.16 9.64 31.45
C GLY A 40 4.04 8.56 30.37
N LEU A 41 2.89 7.90 30.22
CA LEU A 41 2.66 6.94 29.13
C LEU A 41 2.75 7.60 27.74
N ALA A 42 2.22 8.82 27.60
CA ALA A 42 2.37 9.60 26.36
C ALA A 42 3.84 9.99 26.10
N LEU A 43 4.60 10.37 27.13
CA LEU A 43 6.04 10.67 27.01
C LEU A 43 6.92 9.43 26.82
N ILE A 44 6.57 8.28 27.39
CA ILE A 44 7.36 7.04 27.30
C ILE A 44 7.29 6.46 25.88
N GLY A 45 6.11 6.55 25.23
CA GLY A 45 6.01 6.30 23.78
C GLY A 45 6.75 7.34 22.93
N MET A 46 7.05 8.52 23.48
CA MET A 46 7.84 9.59 22.85
C MET A 46 9.35 9.36 23.00
N THR A 47 9.81 8.76 24.10
CA THR A 47 11.25 8.56 24.41
C THR A 47 11.77 7.18 24.03
N LEU A 48 11.04 6.08 24.28
CA LEU A 48 11.50 4.73 23.91
C LEU A 48 11.59 4.52 22.39
N VAL A 49 10.88 5.35 21.62
CA VAL A 49 10.97 5.40 20.15
C VAL A 49 12.25 6.11 19.69
N GLY A 50 12.88 6.94 20.54
CA GLY A 50 14.10 7.69 20.23
C GLY A 50 15.40 7.16 20.84
N THR A 51 15.38 6.47 22.00
CA THR A 51 16.61 6.10 22.74
C THR A 51 17.04 4.64 22.52
N GLY A 52 17.03 4.18 21.26
CA GLY A 52 17.48 2.84 20.86
C GLY A 52 19.00 2.64 20.77
N LEU A 53 19.81 3.63 21.18
CA LEU A 53 21.27 3.58 21.09
C LEU A 53 21.89 2.89 22.31
N GLY A 54 21.95 1.55 22.28
CA GLY A 54 22.87 0.77 23.08
C GLY A 54 24.29 0.87 22.51
N ALA A 55 25.28 1.24 23.33
CA ALA A 55 26.63 1.51 22.87
C ALA A 55 27.55 0.28 22.90
N SER A 56 28.49 0.24 21.95
CA SER A 56 29.77 -0.48 22.04
C SER A 56 30.91 0.49 21.68
N PRO A 57 32.15 0.28 22.17
CA PRO A 57 33.13 1.35 22.31
C PRO A 57 33.87 1.71 21.02
N ALA A 58 34.31 2.97 20.93
CA ALA A 58 35.09 3.47 19.81
C ALA A 58 36.56 2.99 19.85
N ALA A 59 37.08 2.57 18.70
CA ALA A 59 38.50 2.73 18.38
C ALA A 59 38.69 4.14 17.80
N ALA A 60 39.66 4.90 18.30
CA ALA A 60 39.86 6.29 17.92
C ALA A 60 41.05 6.47 16.98
N THR A 61 40.81 7.02 15.79
CA THR A 61 41.84 7.50 14.86
C THR A 61 41.49 8.91 14.39
N THR A 62 42.50 9.78 14.30
CA THR A 62 42.34 11.22 14.06
C THR A 62 42.14 11.57 12.58
N ALA A 63 41.22 12.50 12.29
CA ALA A 63 41.06 13.10 10.97
C ALA A 63 42.02 14.28 10.72
N PRO A 64 42.50 14.48 9.48
CA PRO A 64 43.09 15.74 9.01
C PRO A 64 42.05 16.64 8.30
N THR A 65 42.32 17.94 8.28
CA THR A 65 41.48 19.01 7.68
C THR A 65 41.72 19.11 6.16
N PRO A 66 40.72 19.46 5.32
CA PRO A 66 40.87 19.43 3.86
C PRO A 66 41.76 20.55 3.30
N SER A 67 42.38 20.29 2.13
CA SER A 67 43.02 21.27 1.27
C SER A 67 42.35 21.25 -0.12
N ALA A 68 42.24 22.42 -0.76
CA ALA A 68 41.51 22.58 -2.03
C ALA A 68 42.33 22.12 -3.25
N ALA A 69 41.62 21.77 -4.33
CA ALA A 69 42.18 21.48 -5.65
C ALA A 69 41.73 22.55 -6.67
N PRO A 70 42.59 22.91 -7.66
CA PRO A 70 42.21 23.58 -8.89
C PRO A 70 42.05 22.61 -10.07
N SER A 71 41.30 23.04 -11.10
CA SER A 71 40.93 22.24 -12.29
C SER A 71 42.10 22.00 -13.29
N PRO A 72 42.00 20.99 -14.18
CA PRO A 72 43.07 20.62 -15.12
C PRO A 72 42.95 21.28 -16.51
N GLU A 73 44.05 21.27 -17.29
CA GLU A 73 44.00 21.53 -18.74
C GLU A 73 45.03 20.72 -19.57
N THR A 74 44.54 20.16 -20.68
CA THR A 74 45.16 19.88 -22.02
C THR A 74 46.44 19.02 -22.26
N THR A 75 46.22 17.90 -22.99
CA THR A 75 46.99 17.37 -24.16
C THR A 75 48.35 16.65 -24.01
N PRO A 76 48.81 15.82 -25.00
CA PRO A 76 48.06 14.89 -25.88
C PRO A 76 48.75 13.50 -26.12
N THR A 77 48.05 12.61 -26.83
CA THR A 77 48.44 11.23 -27.22
C THR A 77 49.48 11.13 -28.37
N PRO A 78 50.30 10.07 -28.42
CA PRO A 78 50.76 9.45 -29.68
C PRO A 78 50.43 7.94 -29.80
N ALA A 79 50.45 7.42 -31.03
CA ALA A 79 50.03 6.06 -31.42
C ALA A 79 51.24 5.17 -31.88
N PRO A 80 51.05 3.89 -32.30
CA PRO A 80 52.07 2.84 -32.11
C PRO A 80 53.00 2.56 -33.31
N THR A 81 53.97 1.66 -33.10
CA THR A 81 54.88 1.10 -34.12
C THR A 81 55.01 -0.41 -33.94
N ALA A 82 55.08 -1.16 -35.05
CA ALA A 82 55.09 -2.62 -35.09
C ALA A 82 56.50 -3.26 -34.97
N ALA A 83 56.55 -4.56 -34.67
CA ALA A 83 57.75 -5.39 -34.63
C ALA A 83 57.78 -6.44 -35.77
N PRO A 84 58.96 -6.81 -36.33
CA PRO A 84 59.06 -7.76 -37.44
C PRO A 84 59.52 -9.18 -37.05
N GLU A 85 59.18 -10.13 -37.91
CA GLU A 85 59.69 -11.50 -38.02
C GLU A 85 60.34 -11.68 -39.44
N PRO A 86 60.89 -12.84 -39.86
CA PRO A 86 61.21 -14.09 -39.14
C PRO A 86 62.66 -14.60 -39.39
N SER A 87 62.99 -15.79 -38.89
CA SER A 87 64.02 -16.67 -39.50
C SER A 87 63.75 -18.15 -39.19
N ARG A 88 63.95 -19.03 -40.19
CA ARG A 88 63.51 -20.44 -40.16
C ARG A 88 64.65 -21.42 -39.85
N THR A 89 64.30 -22.60 -39.33
CA THR A 89 64.96 -23.87 -39.72
C THR A 89 64.00 -25.07 -39.50
N PRO A 90 64.01 -26.15 -40.32
CA PRO A 90 62.95 -27.18 -40.30
C PRO A 90 63.41 -28.63 -40.09
N VAL A 91 62.63 -29.45 -39.36
CA VAL A 91 62.69 -30.94 -39.42
C VAL A 91 61.30 -31.56 -39.14
N THR A 92 60.93 -32.59 -39.91
CA THR A 92 59.81 -33.54 -39.75
C THR A 92 60.06 -34.74 -40.70
N PRO A 93 59.37 -35.91 -40.61
CA PRO A 93 58.35 -36.36 -39.65
C PRO A 93 58.52 -37.84 -39.16
N THR A 94 57.44 -38.38 -38.55
CA THR A 94 56.97 -39.80 -38.53
C THR A 94 57.35 -40.73 -37.36
N ASP A 95 56.38 -41.60 -37.04
CA ASP A 95 56.23 -42.56 -35.92
C ASP A 95 55.02 -43.48 -36.28
N PRO A 96 54.70 -44.64 -35.62
CA PRO A 96 55.44 -45.59 -34.79
C PRO A 96 55.66 -46.91 -35.61
N PRO A 97 55.22 -48.16 -35.30
CA PRO A 97 55.02 -48.90 -34.04
C PRO A 97 55.56 -50.37 -33.96
N GLY A 98 55.74 -50.88 -32.73
CA GLY A 98 55.23 -52.21 -32.30
C GLY A 98 56.08 -53.48 -32.47
N SER A 99 56.57 -54.06 -31.35
CA SER A 99 56.54 -55.51 -31.04
C SER A 99 57.19 -55.84 -29.67
N THR A 100 56.82 -56.99 -29.07
CA THR A 100 57.30 -57.53 -27.78
C THR A 100 57.23 -59.08 -27.81
N PRO A 101 57.81 -59.82 -26.84
CA PRO A 101 59.15 -59.74 -26.21
C PRO A 101 59.98 -60.99 -26.65
N PRO A 102 60.84 -61.75 -25.89
CA PRO A 102 60.69 -62.25 -24.50
C PRO A 102 62.05 -62.17 -23.70
N PRO A 103 62.51 -63.08 -22.79
CA PRO A 103 62.84 -62.65 -21.41
C PRO A 103 64.23 -63.06 -20.86
N THR A 104 64.62 -62.44 -19.73
CA THR A 104 65.55 -63.05 -18.75
C THR A 104 65.28 -62.52 -17.33
N ASP A 105 65.53 -63.35 -16.33
CA ASP A 105 65.22 -63.16 -14.89
C ASP A 105 66.50 -63.41 -14.03
N PRO A 106 66.46 -63.37 -12.69
CA PRO A 106 66.73 -62.22 -11.84
C PRO A 106 68.11 -62.27 -11.14
N GLY A 107 68.51 -61.17 -10.46
CA GLY A 107 69.67 -61.25 -9.55
C GLY A 107 70.27 -59.91 -9.08
N GLY A 108 69.53 -59.10 -8.32
CA GLY A 108 70.07 -57.92 -7.64
C GLY A 108 69.48 -57.74 -6.24
N PRO A 109 70.27 -57.49 -5.18
CA PRO A 109 69.74 -57.28 -3.84
C PRO A 109 68.98 -55.95 -3.78
N GLY A 110 67.76 -55.98 -3.24
CA GLY A 110 66.86 -54.83 -3.26
C GLY A 110 67.39 -53.64 -2.44
N THR A 111 67.50 -52.49 -3.09
CA THR A 111 67.45 -51.18 -2.41
C THR A 111 66.20 -51.15 -1.52
N PRO A 112 66.27 -50.69 -0.26
CA PRO A 112 65.05 -50.51 0.53
C PRO A 112 64.16 -49.49 -0.18
N THR A 113 62.97 -49.93 -0.58
CA THR A 113 61.91 -49.04 -1.04
C THR A 113 61.68 -47.99 0.05
N PRO A 114 61.60 -46.69 -0.27
CA PRO A 114 61.17 -45.71 0.72
C PRO A 114 59.81 -46.14 1.28
N PRO A 115 59.52 -45.89 2.58
CA PRO A 115 58.17 -46.11 3.08
C PRO A 115 57.19 -45.32 2.21
N PRO A 116 55.96 -45.84 1.97
CA PRO A 116 54.96 -45.06 1.25
C PRO A 116 54.80 -43.69 1.93
N PRO A 117 54.59 -42.61 1.17
CA PRO A 117 54.29 -41.31 1.77
C PRO A 117 53.11 -41.49 2.73
N SER A 118 53.21 -40.90 3.92
CA SER A 118 52.09 -40.90 4.84
C SER A 118 50.93 -40.15 4.18
N PRO A 119 49.68 -40.66 4.25
CA PRO A 119 48.53 -39.98 3.65
C PRO A 119 48.50 -38.53 4.12
N VAL A 120 48.46 -37.60 3.16
CA VAL A 120 48.44 -36.17 3.47
C VAL A 120 47.03 -35.82 3.91
N GLU A 121 46.85 -35.70 5.23
CA GLU A 121 45.59 -35.34 5.86
C GLU A 121 45.21 -33.91 5.44
N ALA A 122 44.06 -33.75 4.78
CA ALA A 122 43.60 -32.48 4.25
C ALA A 122 43.51 -31.41 5.34
N THR A 123 44.19 -30.28 5.13
CA THR A 123 44.05 -29.11 6.00
C THR A 123 42.93 -28.20 5.50
N PRO A 124 42.22 -27.46 6.36
CA PRO A 124 41.24 -26.48 5.90
C PRO A 124 41.88 -25.47 4.95
N PRO A 125 41.43 -25.35 3.69
CA PRO A 125 42.01 -24.43 2.72
C PRO A 125 41.77 -22.98 3.18
N VAL A 126 42.68 -22.06 2.87
CA VAL A 126 42.55 -20.64 3.24
C VAL A 126 42.04 -19.86 2.04
N ILE A 127 40.89 -19.18 2.19
CA ILE A 127 40.44 -18.19 1.21
C ILE A 127 41.10 -16.85 1.57
N VAL A 128 41.89 -16.30 0.64
CA VAL A 128 42.64 -15.04 0.77
C VAL A 128 41.88 -13.88 0.15
N ALA A 129 41.16 -14.13 -0.95
CA ALA A 129 40.20 -13.20 -1.55
C ALA A 129 38.96 -13.98 -2.03
N PRO A 130 37.75 -13.38 -2.01
CA PRO A 130 37.40 -12.07 -1.44
C PRO A 130 37.53 -11.98 0.08
N ALA A 131 37.52 -10.76 0.61
CA ALA A 131 37.61 -10.47 2.03
C ALA A 131 36.28 -10.69 2.77
N PRO A 132 36.29 -11.00 4.08
CA PRO A 132 35.07 -11.16 4.87
C PRO A 132 34.22 -9.87 4.90
N GLY A 133 32.99 -9.96 4.38
CA GLY A 133 32.03 -8.87 4.29
C GLY A 133 32.18 -7.97 3.05
N GLU A 134 33.08 -8.30 2.11
CA GLU A 134 33.23 -7.60 0.84
C GLU A 134 31.92 -7.59 0.03
N LEU A 135 31.69 -6.52 -0.72
CA LEU A 135 30.55 -6.37 -1.61
C LEU A 135 30.99 -6.65 -3.05
N LEU A 136 30.33 -7.61 -3.69
CA LEU A 136 30.66 -8.11 -5.02
C LEU A 136 29.57 -7.74 -6.03
N ASP A 137 29.98 -7.52 -7.27
CA ASP A 137 29.14 -6.98 -8.35
C ASP A 137 28.40 -8.07 -9.17
N GLY A 138 28.55 -9.34 -8.78
CA GLY A 138 28.02 -10.52 -9.49
C GLY A 138 29.10 -11.51 -9.95
N SER A 139 30.37 -11.11 -9.87
CA SER A 139 31.55 -11.95 -10.13
C SER A 139 32.69 -11.63 -9.17
N VAL A 140 33.66 -12.55 -9.04
CA VAL A 140 34.88 -12.37 -8.23
C VAL A 140 35.97 -13.36 -8.65
N GLU A 141 37.25 -12.97 -8.59
CA GLU A 141 38.36 -13.92 -8.60
C GLU A 141 38.62 -14.38 -7.15
N ALA A 142 38.22 -15.60 -6.82
CA ALA A 142 38.51 -16.22 -5.54
C ALA A 142 39.95 -16.74 -5.53
N LEU A 143 40.74 -16.30 -4.55
CA LEU A 143 42.15 -16.65 -4.38
C LEU A 143 42.36 -17.33 -3.03
N GLY A 144 43.32 -18.26 -2.94
CA GLY A 144 43.64 -18.87 -1.66
C GLY A 144 44.87 -19.77 -1.64
N GLU A 145 45.06 -20.42 -0.50
CA GLU A 145 46.11 -21.42 -0.24
C GLU A 145 45.46 -22.77 0.15
N ALA A 146 46.11 -23.87 -0.21
CA ALA A 146 45.67 -25.24 0.03
C ALA A 146 46.87 -26.21 -0.04
N THR A 147 46.65 -27.48 0.30
CA THR A 147 47.66 -28.54 0.21
C THR A 147 48.09 -28.77 -1.26
N PRO A 148 49.38 -28.66 -1.62
CA PRO A 148 49.87 -28.95 -2.98
C PRO A 148 49.53 -30.37 -3.44
N GLY A 149 48.94 -30.50 -4.63
CA GLY A 149 48.45 -31.77 -5.18
C GLY A 149 47.07 -32.21 -4.67
N ALA A 150 46.44 -31.48 -3.76
CA ALA A 150 45.03 -31.68 -3.42
C ALA A 150 44.12 -31.06 -4.51
N THR A 151 42.84 -31.40 -4.47
CA THR A 151 41.81 -30.74 -5.30
C THR A 151 40.97 -29.79 -4.44
N VAL A 152 40.85 -28.53 -4.86
CA VAL A 152 39.95 -27.54 -4.23
C VAL A 152 38.70 -27.35 -5.09
N GLN A 153 37.53 -27.41 -4.46
CA GLN A 153 36.25 -27.06 -5.07
C GLN A 153 35.70 -25.79 -4.43
N ILE A 154 35.29 -24.80 -5.24
CA ILE A 154 34.67 -23.56 -4.75
C ILE A 154 33.19 -23.55 -5.11
N LEU A 155 32.33 -23.34 -4.11
CA LEU A 155 30.87 -23.40 -4.24
C LEU A 155 30.18 -22.47 -3.23
N LEU A 156 28.88 -22.20 -3.40
CA LEU A 156 28.08 -21.53 -2.37
C LEU A 156 27.72 -22.51 -1.24
N ALA A 157 27.70 -22.04 0.01
CA ALA A 157 27.25 -22.87 1.13
C ALA A 157 25.80 -23.37 0.92
N GLY A 158 25.65 -24.69 0.79
CA GLY A 158 24.38 -25.36 0.49
C GLY A 158 24.20 -25.79 -0.97
N ALA A 159 25.04 -25.31 -1.91
CA ALA A 159 25.08 -25.81 -3.27
C ALA A 159 25.76 -27.19 -3.36
N SER A 160 25.36 -28.00 -4.35
CA SER A 160 25.99 -29.29 -4.69
C SER A 160 26.96 -29.20 -5.86
N GLU A 161 26.83 -28.18 -6.71
CA GLU A 161 27.69 -27.95 -7.87
C GLU A 161 28.70 -26.84 -7.57
N PRO A 162 30.00 -27.05 -7.85
CA PRO A 162 31.01 -26.01 -7.70
C PRO A 162 31.15 -25.16 -8.95
N PHE A 163 31.46 -23.87 -8.77
CA PHE A 163 31.83 -22.96 -9.85
C PHE A 163 33.10 -23.42 -10.58
N CYS A 164 34.01 -24.04 -9.84
CA CYS A 164 35.30 -24.50 -10.33
C CYS A 164 35.84 -25.67 -9.50
N ILE A 165 36.68 -26.47 -10.13
CA ILE A 165 37.45 -27.54 -9.51
C ILE A 165 38.91 -27.33 -9.93
N VAL A 166 39.80 -27.11 -8.96
CA VAL A 166 41.19 -26.68 -9.17
C VAL A 166 42.14 -27.67 -8.54
N GLU A 167 43.08 -28.22 -9.32
CA GLU A 167 44.22 -28.97 -8.78
C GLU A 167 45.25 -27.99 -8.24
N VAL A 168 45.64 -28.13 -6.98
CA VAL A 168 46.50 -27.16 -6.28
C VAL A 168 47.95 -27.33 -6.74
N PRO A 169 48.58 -26.30 -7.35
CA PRO A 169 49.94 -26.41 -7.86
C PRO A 169 50.99 -26.52 -6.72
N ALA A 170 52.23 -26.85 -7.09
CA ALA A 170 53.35 -27.01 -6.16
C ALA A 170 53.69 -25.75 -5.30
N SER A 171 53.10 -24.60 -5.60
CA SER A 171 53.17 -23.36 -4.80
C SER A 171 52.16 -23.31 -3.64
N GLY A 172 51.16 -24.20 -3.60
CA GLY A 172 50.05 -24.19 -2.63
C GLY A 172 48.96 -23.16 -2.93
N ALA A 173 49.22 -22.17 -3.79
CA ALA A 173 48.26 -21.10 -4.11
C ALA A 173 47.31 -21.50 -5.27
N TRP A 174 46.02 -21.23 -5.11
CA TRP A 174 44.96 -21.47 -6.11
C TRP A 174 44.21 -20.17 -6.47
N SER A 175 43.63 -20.15 -7.68
CA SER A 175 42.73 -19.10 -8.18
C SER A 175 41.52 -19.73 -8.86
N CYS A 176 40.37 -19.07 -8.78
CA CYS A 176 39.12 -19.47 -9.40
C CYS A 176 38.25 -18.24 -9.72
N THR A 177 37.96 -18.01 -11.00
CA THR A 177 36.97 -17.01 -11.41
C THR A 177 35.56 -17.53 -11.16
N ILE A 178 34.75 -16.73 -10.48
CA ILE A 178 33.34 -16.99 -10.18
C ILE A 178 32.50 -15.93 -10.88
N GLU A 179 31.47 -16.36 -11.60
CA GLU A 179 30.49 -15.50 -12.28
C GLU A 179 29.07 -15.97 -11.97
N GLY A 180 28.07 -15.10 -12.20
CA GLY A 180 26.67 -15.45 -11.99
C GLY A 180 26.23 -15.50 -10.51
N LEU A 181 26.92 -14.78 -9.61
CA LEU A 181 26.47 -14.65 -8.23
C LEU A 181 25.20 -13.79 -8.16
N GLU A 182 24.11 -14.36 -7.64
CA GLU A 182 22.86 -13.63 -7.41
C GLU A 182 22.97 -12.60 -6.28
N SER A 183 22.17 -11.53 -6.34
CA SER A 183 22.18 -10.48 -5.32
C SER A 183 21.72 -11.00 -3.93
N ALA A 184 22.61 -10.94 -2.95
CA ALA A 184 22.40 -11.46 -1.60
C ALA A 184 23.01 -10.56 -0.52
N SER A 185 22.23 -10.27 0.54
CA SER A 185 22.67 -9.45 1.68
C SER A 185 23.69 -10.14 2.59
N SER A 186 23.78 -11.47 2.53
CA SER A 186 24.93 -12.28 2.90
C SER A 186 24.86 -13.60 2.14
N THR A 187 25.99 -14.06 1.63
CA THR A 187 26.18 -15.43 1.14
C THR A 187 27.57 -15.92 1.54
N THR A 188 27.81 -17.23 1.53
CA THR A 188 29.11 -17.82 1.93
C THR A 188 29.72 -18.56 0.76
N LEU A 189 30.87 -18.09 0.29
CA LEU A 189 31.75 -18.84 -0.58
C LEU A 189 32.47 -19.89 0.27
N ARG A 190 32.35 -21.17 -0.09
CA ARG A 190 32.92 -22.32 0.61
C ARG A 190 33.97 -22.98 -0.28
N ALA A 191 35.18 -23.14 0.26
CA ALA A 191 36.25 -23.90 -0.34
C ALA A 191 36.34 -25.28 0.32
N VAL A 192 36.37 -26.35 -0.48
CA VAL A 192 36.52 -27.73 -0.01
C VAL A 192 37.79 -28.31 -0.59
N GLU A 193 38.76 -28.62 0.26
CA GLU A 193 39.96 -29.37 -0.08
C GLU A 193 39.67 -30.87 0.00
N ILE A 194 40.08 -31.61 -1.03
CA ILE A 194 40.00 -33.06 -1.13
C ILE A 194 41.41 -33.60 -1.35
N ALA A 195 41.90 -34.37 -0.38
CA ALA A 195 43.16 -35.12 -0.43
C ALA A 195 42.88 -36.63 -0.26
N GLU A 196 43.92 -37.48 -0.29
CA GLU A 196 43.76 -38.94 -0.29
C GLU A 196 42.96 -39.46 0.93
N GLY A 197 41.68 -39.76 0.71
CA GLY A 197 40.76 -40.28 1.74
C GLY A 197 40.33 -39.26 2.80
N SER A 198 40.61 -37.96 2.63
CA SER A 198 40.26 -36.91 3.59
C SER A 198 39.75 -35.64 2.90
N THR A 199 38.87 -34.90 3.59
CA THR A 199 38.28 -33.66 3.10
C THR A 199 38.23 -32.62 4.21
N ALA A 200 38.62 -31.39 3.92
CA ALA A 200 38.55 -30.26 4.84
C ALA A 200 37.90 -29.06 4.16
N GLU A 201 37.32 -28.13 4.93
CA GLU A 201 36.58 -27.01 4.37
C GLU A 201 36.82 -25.69 5.13
N SER A 202 36.63 -24.59 4.42
CA SER A 202 36.52 -23.25 4.98
C SER A 202 35.48 -22.45 4.20
N GLY A 203 35.17 -21.24 4.67
CA GLY A 203 34.33 -20.32 3.90
C GLY A 203 34.45 -18.88 4.36
N VAL A 204 34.19 -17.97 3.42
CA VAL A 204 34.14 -16.53 3.63
C VAL A 204 32.73 -16.02 3.35
N GLN A 205 32.18 -15.24 4.28
CA GLN A 205 30.93 -14.50 4.03
C GLN A 205 31.22 -13.26 3.19
N VAL A 206 30.41 -13.07 2.16
CA VAL A 206 30.43 -11.91 1.25
C VAL A 206 29.00 -11.40 1.03
N ARG A 207 28.89 -10.23 0.42
CA ARG A 207 27.63 -9.63 -0.01
C ARG A 207 27.68 -9.49 -1.52
N VAL A 208 26.54 -9.58 -2.19
CA VAL A 208 26.48 -9.48 -3.66
C VAL A 208 25.37 -8.52 -4.04
N LEU A 209 25.65 -7.51 -4.87
CA LEU A 209 24.65 -6.60 -5.40
C LEU A 209 24.87 -6.38 -6.90
N THR A 210 24.29 -7.27 -7.70
CA THR A 210 24.27 -7.18 -9.16
C THR A 210 23.56 -5.92 -9.63
N ALA A 211 23.75 -5.55 -10.90
CA ALA A 211 22.93 -4.54 -11.54
C ALA A 211 21.42 -4.89 -11.51
N PRO A 212 20.51 -3.89 -11.49
CA PRO A 212 19.08 -4.09 -11.73
C PRO A 212 18.81 -4.27 -13.23
N VAL A 213 17.66 -4.84 -13.57
CA VAL A 213 17.19 -5.01 -14.95
C VAL A 213 16.15 -3.93 -15.28
N VAL A 214 16.28 -3.28 -16.43
CA VAL A 214 15.27 -2.41 -17.03
C VAL A 214 14.46 -3.22 -18.05
N THR A 215 13.15 -3.00 -18.16
CA THR A 215 12.27 -3.71 -19.12
C THR A 215 11.47 -2.76 -20.02
N GLY A 216 11.94 -1.52 -20.19
CA GLY A 216 11.20 -0.45 -20.84
C GLY A 216 10.15 0.16 -19.92
N GLY A 217 9.03 0.62 -20.49
CA GLY A 217 7.88 1.12 -19.73
C GLY A 217 6.74 0.11 -19.54
N PRO A 218 5.60 0.53 -18.94
CA PRO A 218 4.46 -0.33 -18.59
C PRO A 218 3.84 -1.14 -19.73
N ARG A 219 4.12 -0.77 -20.99
CA ARG A 219 3.59 -1.41 -22.21
C ARG A 219 4.69 -1.92 -23.16
N GLY A 220 5.93 -2.01 -22.69
CA GLY A 220 7.11 -2.35 -23.50
C GLY A 220 7.95 -1.11 -23.82
N PRO A 221 8.60 -1.03 -25.00
CA PRO A 221 9.57 0.04 -25.30
C PRO A 221 8.93 1.42 -25.53
N LEU A 222 7.66 1.50 -25.93
CA LEU A 222 6.94 2.77 -26.05
C LEU A 222 6.34 3.17 -24.69
N THR A 223 6.55 4.41 -24.24
CA THR A 223 6.07 4.86 -22.93
C THR A 223 5.79 6.35 -22.79
N ASN A 224 4.77 6.67 -21.99
CA ASN A 224 4.49 7.98 -21.40
C ASN A 224 5.51 8.43 -20.34
N ALA A 225 6.81 8.35 -20.66
CA ALA A 225 7.93 8.68 -19.78
C ALA A 225 7.98 7.92 -18.45
N VAL A 226 7.55 6.65 -18.40
CA VAL A 226 7.60 5.80 -17.21
C VAL A 226 8.46 4.57 -17.47
N VAL A 227 9.49 4.36 -16.66
CA VAL A 227 10.38 3.19 -16.75
C VAL A 227 10.03 2.18 -15.65
N GLN A 228 10.12 0.89 -15.96
CA GLN A 228 9.96 -0.21 -15.01
C GLN A 228 11.04 -1.30 -15.21
N GLY A 229 11.10 -2.22 -14.25
CA GLY A 229 12.00 -3.38 -14.33
C GLY A 229 12.02 -4.20 -13.05
N THR A 230 13.12 -4.95 -12.85
CA THR A 230 13.37 -5.73 -11.63
C THR A 230 14.70 -5.35 -10.95
N ALA A 231 14.77 -5.55 -9.64
CA ALA A 231 15.90 -5.20 -8.78
C ALA A 231 15.83 -6.04 -7.48
N TYR A 232 16.81 -5.89 -6.58
CA TYR A 232 16.78 -6.55 -5.28
C TYR A 232 15.60 -6.03 -4.44
N PRO A 233 14.78 -6.89 -3.79
CA PRO A 233 13.60 -6.45 -3.05
C PRO A 233 13.88 -5.37 -1.99
N GLY A 234 13.14 -4.26 -2.04
CA GLY A 234 13.34 -3.11 -1.16
C GLY A 234 14.56 -2.23 -1.49
N ALA A 235 15.26 -2.45 -2.61
CA ALA A 235 16.31 -1.56 -3.08
C ALA A 235 15.76 -0.24 -3.62
N THR A 236 16.52 0.84 -3.46
CA THR A 236 16.27 2.09 -4.19
C THR A 236 16.98 2.00 -5.53
N VAL A 237 16.21 2.10 -6.61
CA VAL A 237 16.70 2.04 -8.00
C VAL A 237 16.79 3.45 -8.56
N THR A 238 17.90 3.79 -9.18
CA THR A 238 18.07 5.03 -9.94
C THR A 238 18.22 4.67 -11.42
N ALA A 239 17.22 5.05 -12.23
CA ALA A 239 17.25 4.91 -13.68
C ALA A 239 17.60 6.26 -14.34
N THR A 240 18.34 6.23 -15.44
CA THR A 240 18.82 7.44 -16.12
C THR A 240 18.91 7.26 -17.64
N THR A 241 18.52 8.30 -18.38
CA THR A 241 18.78 8.46 -19.81
C THR A 241 20.09 9.19 -20.11
N GLY A 242 20.88 9.52 -19.08
CA GLY A 242 22.04 10.41 -19.14
C GLY A 242 21.70 11.90 -19.15
N ALA A 243 20.44 12.27 -19.42
CA ALA A 243 19.93 13.64 -19.37
C ALA A 243 18.75 13.82 -18.40
N PHE A 244 17.95 12.77 -18.20
CA PHE A 244 16.79 12.73 -17.31
C PHE A 244 16.87 11.48 -16.42
N ASP A 245 16.69 11.68 -15.12
CA ASP A 245 16.78 10.63 -14.10
C ASP A 245 15.41 10.34 -13.47
N CYS A 246 15.20 9.12 -12.97
CA CYS A 246 14.16 8.83 -12.00
C CYS A 246 14.62 7.88 -10.90
N THR A 247 13.94 7.96 -9.75
CA THR A 247 14.18 7.06 -8.62
C THR A 247 12.92 6.25 -8.31
N GLY A 248 13.09 4.94 -8.26
CA GLY A 248 12.06 3.98 -7.86
C GLY A 248 12.47 3.24 -6.59
N THR A 249 11.57 2.42 -6.07
CA THR A 249 11.88 1.46 -5.00
C THR A 249 11.28 0.12 -5.40
N ALA A 250 12.09 -0.93 -5.33
CA ALA A 250 11.66 -2.29 -5.61
C ALA A 250 10.72 -2.79 -4.51
N ASP A 251 9.61 -3.41 -4.89
CA ASP A 251 8.70 -4.06 -3.94
C ASP A 251 9.24 -5.44 -3.48
N SER A 252 8.42 -6.22 -2.78
CA SER A 252 8.79 -7.56 -2.29
C SER A 252 9.00 -8.61 -3.39
N SER A 253 8.56 -8.36 -4.62
CA SER A 253 8.83 -9.19 -5.80
C SER A 253 10.10 -8.76 -6.55
N GLY A 254 10.70 -7.64 -6.16
CA GLY A 254 11.79 -6.99 -6.89
C GLY A 254 11.32 -6.06 -8.01
N ALA A 255 10.03 -6.02 -8.34
CA ALA A 255 9.48 -5.12 -9.35
C ALA A 255 9.58 -3.66 -8.91
N TRP A 256 10.00 -2.78 -9.83
CA TRP A 256 10.08 -1.34 -9.61
C TRP A 256 9.54 -0.55 -10.80
N ILE A 257 9.14 0.69 -10.54
CA ILE A 257 8.65 1.65 -11.53
C ILE A 257 9.04 3.07 -11.11
N CYS A 258 9.46 3.93 -12.04
CA CYS A 258 9.60 5.36 -11.81
C CYS A 258 9.27 6.21 -13.06
N PRO A 259 8.56 7.35 -12.89
CA PRO A 259 8.39 8.34 -13.94
C PRO A 259 9.67 9.17 -14.09
N LEU A 260 10.11 9.38 -15.33
CA LEU A 260 11.22 10.28 -15.68
C LEU A 260 10.84 11.75 -15.40
N ASP A 261 11.85 12.62 -15.38
CA ASP A 261 11.66 14.05 -15.14
C ASP A 261 10.64 14.64 -16.15
N PRO A 262 9.63 15.41 -15.71
CA PRO A 262 8.56 15.94 -16.58
C PRO A 262 9.04 17.01 -17.59
N ALA A 263 10.32 17.36 -17.63
CA ALA A 263 10.94 18.15 -18.70
C ALA A 263 11.39 17.30 -19.91
N ILE A 264 11.26 15.97 -19.86
CA ILE A 264 11.50 15.07 -21.00
C ILE A 264 10.51 15.34 -22.14
N THR A 265 10.95 15.16 -23.38
CA THR A 265 10.15 15.37 -24.60
C THR A 265 10.11 14.11 -25.45
N ASP A 266 9.14 14.02 -26.35
CA ASP A 266 8.98 12.90 -27.29
C ASP A 266 10.28 12.55 -28.05
N GLY A 267 10.48 11.25 -28.29
CA GLY A 267 11.61 10.68 -29.05
C GLY A 267 12.33 9.52 -28.35
N PRO A 268 13.40 8.98 -28.96
CA PRO A 268 14.15 7.84 -28.45
C PRO A 268 15.11 8.20 -27.31
N TYR A 269 15.17 7.36 -26.28
CA TYR A 269 16.13 7.45 -25.17
C TYR A 269 16.69 6.06 -24.84
N SER A 270 17.94 6.01 -24.38
CA SER A 270 18.57 4.77 -23.90
C SER A 270 18.69 4.82 -22.38
N VAL A 271 18.01 3.91 -21.67
CA VAL A 271 17.93 3.92 -20.20
C VAL A 271 18.90 2.90 -19.61
N THR A 272 19.70 3.32 -18.64
CA THR A 272 20.42 2.41 -17.72
C THR A 272 19.85 2.56 -16.31
N ALA A 273 20.07 1.57 -15.44
CA ALA A 273 19.68 1.65 -14.04
C ALA A 273 20.74 1.09 -13.10
N THR A 274 20.79 1.64 -11.89
CA THR A 274 21.64 1.24 -10.76
C THR A 274 20.79 1.04 -9.52
N GLN A 275 21.26 0.27 -8.53
CA GLN A 275 20.52 0.07 -7.28
C GLN A 275 21.38 0.19 -6.03
N THR A 276 20.76 0.62 -4.93
CA THR A 276 21.36 0.72 -3.60
C THR A 276 20.46 0.05 -2.56
N THR A 277 21.04 -0.55 -1.52
CA THR A 277 20.29 -1.26 -0.47
C THR A 277 20.66 -0.75 0.92
N SER A 278 19.85 -1.10 1.93
CA SER A 278 20.14 -0.76 3.33
C SER A 278 21.35 -1.50 3.90
N TRP A 279 21.85 -2.55 3.22
CA TRP A 279 22.98 -3.39 3.63
C TRP A 279 24.21 -3.26 2.72
N SER A 280 24.13 -2.53 1.60
CA SER A 280 25.29 -2.13 0.79
C SER A 280 26.04 -0.92 1.35
N GLU A 281 25.65 -0.42 2.53
CA GLU A 281 26.29 0.70 3.25
C GLU A 281 26.36 2.02 2.45
N GLY A 282 25.53 2.16 1.41
CA GLY A 282 25.53 3.31 0.50
C GLY A 282 26.33 3.10 -0.79
N ALA A 283 26.99 1.95 -0.97
CA ALA A 283 27.52 1.55 -2.26
C ALA A 283 26.37 1.21 -3.24
N SER A 284 26.58 1.55 -4.50
CA SER A 284 25.71 1.22 -5.63
C SER A 284 26.17 -0.07 -6.29
N SER A 285 25.22 -0.80 -6.88
CA SER A 285 25.52 -1.80 -7.92
C SER A 285 26.23 -1.16 -9.13
N PRO A 286 26.80 -1.98 -10.02
CA PRO A 286 27.02 -1.59 -11.42
C PRO A 286 25.74 -1.10 -12.10
N ALA A 287 25.89 -0.40 -13.21
CA ALA A 287 24.79 -0.10 -14.10
C ALA A 287 24.37 -1.36 -14.89
N GLY A 288 23.07 -1.57 -15.06
CA GLY A 288 22.52 -2.59 -15.94
C GLY A 288 22.77 -2.30 -17.42
N PRO A 289 22.56 -3.29 -18.31
CA PRO A 289 22.60 -3.05 -19.75
C PRO A 289 21.60 -1.95 -20.14
N ALA A 290 21.97 -1.13 -21.12
CA ALA A 290 21.11 -0.08 -21.62
C ALA A 290 19.90 -0.67 -22.37
N VAL A 291 18.73 -0.07 -22.17
CA VAL A 291 17.46 -0.44 -22.81
C VAL A 291 16.89 0.77 -23.52
N ASP A 292 16.77 0.67 -24.84
CA ASP A 292 16.19 1.72 -25.66
C ASP A 292 14.65 1.75 -25.51
N ILE A 293 14.12 2.96 -25.30
CA ILE A 293 12.70 3.28 -25.22
C ILE A 293 12.36 4.41 -26.19
N GLU A 294 11.14 4.39 -26.71
CA GLU A 294 10.54 5.55 -27.37
C GLU A 294 9.64 6.24 -26.34
N VAL A 295 9.94 7.50 -26.02
CA VAL A 295 9.11 8.32 -25.13
C VAL A 295 8.12 9.09 -25.99
N ASP A 296 6.87 9.11 -25.55
CA ASP A 296 5.80 9.94 -26.11
C ASP A 296 4.99 10.48 -24.93
N VAL A 297 5.10 11.78 -24.69
CA VAL A 297 4.36 12.53 -23.65
C VAL A 297 3.31 13.46 -24.26
N THR A 298 3.05 13.35 -25.56
CA THR A 298 2.04 14.15 -26.26
C THR A 298 0.64 13.62 -25.91
N VAL A 299 -0.07 14.37 -25.06
CA VAL A 299 -1.43 14.00 -24.62
C VAL A 299 -2.41 14.06 -25.79
N PRO A 300 -3.16 12.98 -26.10
CA PRO A 300 -4.09 12.94 -27.21
C PRO A 300 -5.29 13.88 -27.01
N GLU A 301 -5.88 14.37 -28.10
CA GLU A 301 -7.06 15.25 -28.04
C GLU A 301 -8.28 14.54 -27.40
N ALA A 302 -9.26 15.31 -26.93
CA ALA A 302 -10.50 14.78 -26.38
C ALA A 302 -11.36 14.10 -27.48
N PRO A 303 -11.80 12.84 -27.32
CA PRO A 303 -12.60 12.17 -28.35
C PRO A 303 -13.97 12.82 -28.52
N VAL A 304 -14.46 12.84 -29.77
CA VAL A 304 -15.76 13.45 -30.12
C VAL A 304 -16.81 12.37 -30.25
N VAL A 305 -17.87 12.44 -29.44
CA VAL A 305 -19.04 11.55 -29.59
C VAL A 305 -19.90 12.01 -30.77
N LEU A 306 -20.06 11.16 -31.77
CA LEU A 306 -20.93 11.37 -32.94
C LEU A 306 -22.31 10.72 -32.76
N SER A 307 -22.38 9.62 -32.01
CA SER A 307 -23.61 8.93 -31.65
C SER A 307 -23.56 8.48 -30.18
N PRO A 308 -24.63 8.67 -29.40
CA PRO A 308 -25.92 9.26 -29.78
C PRO A 308 -25.88 10.80 -29.83
N ALA A 309 -26.96 11.42 -30.33
CA ALA A 309 -27.15 12.86 -30.26
C ALA A 309 -27.56 13.34 -28.85
N ALA A 310 -27.34 14.62 -28.55
CA ALA A 310 -27.75 15.22 -27.27
C ALA A 310 -29.27 15.12 -27.04
N GLY A 311 -29.67 14.69 -25.85
CA GLY A 311 -31.07 14.46 -25.47
C GLY A 311 -31.66 13.13 -25.95
N ALA A 312 -30.89 12.28 -26.64
CA ALA A 312 -31.36 11.01 -27.16
C ALA A 312 -31.87 10.04 -26.07
N ARG A 313 -32.77 9.14 -26.49
CA ARG A 313 -33.26 8.03 -25.68
C ARG A 313 -32.54 6.74 -26.07
N LEU A 314 -31.87 6.12 -25.12
CA LEU A 314 -31.11 4.87 -25.28
C LEU A 314 -31.84 3.70 -24.62
N PRO A 315 -31.71 2.46 -25.13
CA PRO A 315 -32.14 1.27 -24.40
C PRO A 315 -31.32 1.11 -23.12
N VAL A 316 -31.90 0.45 -22.10
CA VAL A 316 -31.21 0.15 -20.82
C VAL A 316 -30.10 -0.91 -20.93
N SER A 317 -29.86 -1.45 -22.13
CA SER A 317 -28.85 -2.45 -22.45
C SER A 317 -28.60 -2.43 -23.95
N GLY A 318 -27.36 -2.55 -24.40
CA GLY A 318 -27.06 -2.55 -25.84
C GLY A 318 -27.14 -1.16 -26.48
N ALA A 319 -26.80 -0.11 -25.74
CA ALA A 319 -26.73 1.25 -26.27
C ALA A 319 -25.48 1.42 -27.14
N LEU A 320 -25.64 1.75 -28.43
CA LEU A 320 -24.52 1.97 -29.33
C LEU A 320 -23.95 3.39 -29.18
N PHE A 321 -22.65 3.47 -28.90
CA PHE A 321 -21.87 4.70 -28.92
C PHE A 321 -20.90 4.67 -30.11
N SER A 322 -20.66 5.82 -30.74
CA SER A 322 -19.62 5.97 -31.74
C SER A 322 -19.10 7.39 -31.84
N GLY A 323 -17.89 7.56 -32.36
CA GLY A 323 -17.25 8.87 -32.43
C GLY A 323 -15.97 8.90 -33.27
N THR A 324 -15.17 9.93 -33.03
CA THR A 324 -13.79 10.05 -33.54
C THR A 324 -12.80 10.14 -32.38
N GLY A 325 -11.56 9.75 -32.66
CA GLY A 325 -10.43 9.73 -31.75
C GLY A 325 -9.12 9.56 -32.51
N GLU A 326 -8.04 9.30 -31.80
CA GLU A 326 -6.70 9.09 -32.35
C GLU A 326 -6.44 7.61 -32.66
N ASN A 327 -5.84 7.30 -33.82
CA ASN A 327 -5.68 5.91 -34.27
C ASN A 327 -4.84 5.05 -33.31
N GLY A 328 -5.32 3.85 -33.01
CA GLY A 328 -4.66 2.94 -32.05
C GLY A 328 -4.95 3.26 -30.58
N ALA A 329 -5.43 4.46 -30.25
CA ALA A 329 -5.86 4.78 -28.90
C ALA A 329 -7.09 3.96 -28.48
N THR A 330 -7.25 3.73 -27.18
CA THR A 330 -8.44 3.12 -26.59
C THR A 330 -9.32 4.19 -25.98
N VAL A 331 -10.54 4.35 -26.51
CA VAL A 331 -11.58 5.25 -25.99
C VAL A 331 -12.42 4.52 -24.96
N THR A 332 -12.49 5.06 -23.74
CA THR A 332 -13.40 4.58 -22.70
C THR A 332 -14.64 5.47 -22.62
N VAL A 333 -15.83 4.86 -22.66
CA VAL A 333 -17.13 5.54 -22.58
C VAL A 333 -17.70 5.41 -21.18
N PHE A 334 -18.01 6.54 -20.54
CA PHE A 334 -18.55 6.61 -19.18
C PHE A 334 -19.99 7.13 -19.15
N ALA A 335 -20.77 6.71 -18.16
CA ALA A 335 -21.98 7.40 -17.71
C ALA A 335 -21.86 7.77 -16.23
N ALA A 336 -21.67 9.07 -15.96
CA ALA A 336 -21.24 9.59 -14.66
C ALA A 336 -19.94 8.93 -14.15
N ALA A 337 -20.03 7.87 -13.34
CA ALA A 337 -18.89 7.14 -12.77
C ALA A 337 -18.81 5.67 -13.22
N GLU A 338 -19.77 5.21 -14.03
CA GLU A 338 -19.83 3.84 -14.55
C GLU A 338 -19.14 3.75 -15.91
N VAL A 339 -18.30 2.74 -16.15
CA VAL A 339 -17.79 2.43 -17.48
C VAL A 339 -18.85 1.67 -18.27
N LEU A 340 -19.23 2.19 -19.43
CA LEU A 340 -20.18 1.54 -20.32
C LEU A 340 -19.49 0.58 -21.29
N CYS A 341 -18.43 1.03 -21.96
CA CYS A 341 -17.64 0.20 -22.87
C CYS A 341 -16.34 0.89 -23.27
N ASP A 342 -15.39 0.09 -23.75
CA ASP A 342 -14.14 0.52 -24.38
C ASP A 342 -14.18 0.25 -25.90
N ALA A 343 -13.44 1.04 -26.67
CA ALA A 343 -13.24 0.85 -28.10
C ALA A 343 -11.84 1.30 -28.54
N THR A 344 -11.09 0.43 -29.23
CA THR A 344 -9.92 0.88 -30.00
C THR A 344 -10.38 1.73 -31.19
N VAL A 345 -9.65 2.81 -31.47
CA VAL A 345 -9.89 3.67 -32.63
C VAL A 345 -9.19 3.11 -33.87
N ALA A 346 -9.94 3.02 -34.98
CA ALA A 346 -9.42 2.72 -36.31
C ALA A 346 -10.05 3.66 -37.34
N ASP A 347 -9.29 4.05 -38.38
CA ASP A 347 -9.69 5.06 -39.38
C ASP A 347 -10.24 6.36 -38.76
N SER A 348 -9.61 6.79 -37.66
CA SER A 348 -9.96 7.92 -36.79
C SER A 348 -11.39 7.83 -36.21
N ARG A 349 -11.95 6.62 -36.11
CA ARG A 349 -13.30 6.33 -35.63
C ARG A 349 -13.30 5.23 -34.58
N TRP A 350 -14.29 5.27 -33.71
CA TRP A 350 -14.53 4.23 -32.71
C TRP A 350 -16.03 3.96 -32.58
N SER A 351 -16.37 2.76 -32.13
CA SER A 351 -17.73 2.42 -31.70
C SER A 351 -17.72 1.27 -30.72
N CYS A 352 -18.54 1.37 -29.66
CA CYS A 352 -18.77 0.25 -28.74
C CYS A 352 -20.24 0.18 -28.30
N THR A 353 -20.62 -1.02 -27.84
CA THR A 353 -21.95 -1.29 -27.31
C THR A 353 -21.88 -1.28 -25.79
N GLY A 354 -22.57 -0.30 -25.17
CA GLY A 354 -22.53 -0.08 -23.74
C GLY A 354 -23.22 -1.17 -22.91
N SER A 355 -22.63 -1.44 -21.75
CA SER A 355 -23.14 -2.29 -20.68
C SER A 355 -24.55 -1.87 -20.20
N PRO A 356 -25.31 -2.76 -19.53
CA PRO A 356 -26.64 -2.44 -19.04
C PRO A 356 -26.64 -1.35 -17.95
N LEU A 357 -27.40 -0.27 -18.18
CA LEU A 357 -27.51 0.87 -17.26
C LEU A 357 -28.97 1.12 -16.88
N ALA A 358 -29.22 1.38 -15.59
CA ALA A 358 -30.55 1.61 -15.05
C ALA A 358 -31.25 2.82 -15.70
N ALA A 359 -32.56 2.72 -15.95
CA ALA A 359 -33.33 3.79 -16.60
C ALA A 359 -33.24 5.12 -15.83
N GLY A 360 -32.86 6.20 -16.52
CA GLY A 360 -32.53 7.48 -15.90
C GLY A 360 -31.98 8.51 -16.89
N ARG A 361 -31.64 9.70 -16.39
CA ARG A 361 -30.91 10.73 -17.14
C ARG A 361 -29.45 10.70 -16.72
N TYR A 362 -28.53 10.65 -17.68
CA TYR A 362 -27.09 10.58 -17.43
C TYR A 362 -26.35 11.60 -18.29
N ALA A 363 -25.20 12.06 -17.80
CA ALA A 363 -24.17 12.64 -18.63
C ALA A 363 -23.25 11.50 -19.08
N VAL A 364 -23.21 11.24 -20.39
CA VAL A 364 -22.18 10.40 -21.00
C VAL A 364 -20.99 11.26 -21.35
N ALA A 365 -19.78 10.74 -21.14
CA ALA A 365 -18.54 11.42 -21.51
C ALA A 365 -17.48 10.38 -21.88
N VAL A 366 -16.49 10.78 -22.67
CA VAL A 366 -15.45 9.89 -23.19
C VAL A 366 -14.05 10.48 -22.99
N LEU A 367 -13.06 9.63 -22.81
CA LEU A 367 -11.64 9.98 -22.94
C LEU A 367 -10.93 8.88 -23.73
N GLN A 368 -9.70 9.13 -24.18
CA GLN A 368 -8.87 8.11 -24.80
C GLN A 368 -7.51 8.01 -24.13
N GLN A 369 -6.93 6.81 -24.16
CA GLN A 369 -5.54 6.54 -23.84
C GLN A 369 -4.82 6.05 -25.10
N ASP A 370 -3.69 6.65 -25.45
CA ASP A 370 -2.87 6.22 -26.58
C ASP A 370 -2.05 4.94 -26.27
N ALA A 371 -1.16 4.55 -27.17
CA ALA A 371 -0.31 3.36 -27.04
C ALA A 371 0.81 3.51 -25.99
N ALA A 372 1.36 4.72 -25.80
CA ALA A 372 2.41 5.03 -24.84
C ALA A 372 1.87 5.11 -23.41
N GLY A 373 0.65 5.61 -23.27
CA GLY A 373 -0.15 5.69 -22.06
C GLY A 373 -0.65 7.07 -21.69
N ASN A 374 -0.51 8.11 -22.52
CA ASN A 374 -1.07 9.42 -22.19
C ASN A 374 -2.60 9.38 -22.31
N VAL A 375 -3.27 10.14 -21.44
CA VAL A 375 -4.74 10.10 -21.30
C VAL A 375 -5.30 11.48 -21.61
N SER A 376 -6.21 11.55 -22.59
CA SER A 376 -6.83 12.79 -23.02
C SER A 376 -7.64 13.47 -21.91
N VAL A 377 -7.86 14.78 -22.03
CA VAL A 377 -8.94 15.41 -21.28
C VAL A 377 -10.29 14.81 -21.69
N GLN A 378 -11.23 14.73 -20.75
CA GLN A 378 -12.56 14.16 -21.01
C GLN A 378 -13.40 15.08 -21.92
N SER A 379 -14.19 14.48 -22.80
CA SER A 379 -15.13 15.17 -23.68
C SER A 379 -16.15 16.02 -22.91
N GLY A 380 -16.76 16.98 -23.60
CA GLY A 380 -17.94 17.68 -23.09
C GLY A 380 -19.07 16.69 -22.72
N PRO A 381 -19.81 16.91 -21.62
CA PRO A 381 -20.83 15.97 -21.13
C PRO A 381 -22.08 15.93 -22.02
N LEU A 382 -22.33 14.76 -22.61
CA LEU A 382 -23.47 14.47 -23.46
C LEU A 382 -24.68 14.00 -22.64
N ALA A 383 -25.69 14.85 -22.46
CA ALA A 383 -26.90 14.48 -21.75
C ALA A 383 -27.75 13.47 -22.56
N VAL A 384 -28.00 12.29 -21.99
CA VAL A 384 -28.82 11.20 -22.58
C VAL A 384 -29.86 10.67 -21.59
N VAL A 385 -30.82 9.87 -22.08
CA VAL A 385 -31.87 9.25 -21.27
C VAL A 385 -31.96 7.75 -21.54
N PHE A 386 -31.56 6.91 -20.60
CA PHE A 386 -31.73 5.47 -20.68
C PHE A 386 -33.17 5.08 -20.28
N GLY A 387 -33.81 4.21 -21.04
CA GLY A 387 -35.17 3.74 -20.77
C GLY A 387 -35.87 3.11 -21.97
N ALA A 388 -37.11 2.67 -21.79
CA ALA A 388 -37.94 2.22 -22.91
C ALA A 388 -38.22 3.39 -23.89
N PRO A 389 -38.34 3.12 -25.20
CA PRO A 389 -38.89 4.11 -26.14
C PRO A 389 -40.32 4.47 -25.69
N SER A 390 -40.64 5.76 -25.68
CA SER A 390 -42.01 6.17 -25.39
C SER A 390 -42.93 5.63 -26.50
N PRO A 391 -44.08 5.01 -26.18
CA PRO A 391 -45.10 4.82 -27.19
C PRO A 391 -45.46 6.20 -27.77
N SER A 392 -45.43 6.32 -29.10
CA SER A 392 -45.85 7.56 -29.76
C SER A 392 -47.33 7.75 -29.51
N ALA A 393 -47.74 8.95 -29.10
CA ALA A 393 -49.11 9.21 -28.69
C ALA A 393 -50.07 9.01 -29.88
N THR A 394 -50.90 7.98 -29.82
CA THR A 394 -51.91 7.70 -30.84
C THR A 394 -52.84 8.91 -30.95
N PRO A 395 -53.01 9.52 -32.14
CA PRO A 395 -53.85 10.71 -32.29
C PRO A 395 -55.30 10.37 -31.93
N ARG A 396 -55.84 11.07 -30.94
CA ARG A 396 -57.20 10.84 -30.42
C ARG A 396 -58.23 11.22 -31.49
N PRO A 397 -59.09 10.29 -31.94
CA PRO A 397 -60.10 10.61 -32.94
C PRO A 397 -61.19 11.52 -32.35
N THR A 398 -61.56 12.56 -33.09
CA THR A 398 -62.69 13.45 -32.77
C THR A 398 -64.02 12.75 -33.08
N PRO A 399 -64.99 12.67 -32.14
CA PRO A 399 -66.26 12.00 -32.42
C PRO A 399 -67.22 12.87 -33.25
N GLY A 400 -67.82 12.28 -34.30
CA GLY A 400 -69.15 12.70 -34.79
C GLY A 400 -69.32 12.91 -36.30
N ALA A 401 -69.74 11.86 -37.03
CA ALA A 401 -70.81 11.90 -38.04
C ALA A 401 -71.04 10.52 -38.73
N THR A 402 -72.13 9.86 -38.36
CA THR A 402 -73.08 9.06 -39.18
C THR A 402 -72.58 8.14 -40.33
N VAL A 403 -72.74 6.83 -40.11
CA VAL A 403 -72.74 5.65 -41.03
C VAL A 403 -73.99 5.72 -41.97
N PRO A 404 -74.03 5.28 -43.26
CA PRO A 404 -73.71 3.90 -43.74
C PRO A 404 -73.08 3.76 -45.17
N SER A 405 -72.39 2.67 -45.56
CA SER A 405 -72.93 1.30 -45.77
C SER A 405 -71.80 0.28 -46.07
N ALA A 406 -72.11 -1.01 -45.93
CA ALA A 406 -71.32 -2.17 -46.41
C ALA A 406 -71.91 -2.69 -47.78
N PRO A 407 -71.48 -3.80 -48.42
CA PRO A 407 -70.52 -4.84 -47.97
C PRO A 407 -69.57 -5.45 -49.05
N SER A 408 -68.83 -6.49 -48.64
CA SER A 408 -68.34 -7.63 -49.47
C SER A 408 -67.18 -7.39 -50.46
N ALA A 409 -66.30 -8.37 -50.73
CA ALA A 409 -66.05 -9.66 -50.07
C ALA A 409 -64.63 -10.24 -50.36
N SER A 410 -64.31 -11.29 -49.61
CA SER A 410 -63.19 -12.26 -49.72
C SER A 410 -62.61 -12.52 -51.12
N GLY A 411 -61.27 -12.67 -51.21
CA GLY A 411 -60.56 -13.09 -52.43
C GLY A 411 -59.10 -13.50 -52.21
N SER A 412 -58.86 -14.81 -52.07
CA SER A 412 -57.54 -15.49 -52.10
C SER A 412 -57.74 -16.90 -52.65
N PRO A 413 -56.72 -17.65 -53.12
CA PRO A 413 -55.33 -17.26 -53.46
C PRO A 413 -54.89 -17.86 -54.84
N THR A 414 -53.60 -18.28 -54.94
CA THR A 414 -53.03 -19.41 -55.74
C THR A 414 -52.34 -19.21 -57.11
N THR A 415 -51.02 -19.52 -57.10
CA THR A 415 -50.17 -20.25 -58.08
C THR A 415 -49.56 -19.59 -59.36
N PRO A 416 -48.34 -20.02 -59.79
CA PRO A 416 -47.54 -19.48 -60.92
C PRO A 416 -47.51 -20.42 -62.16
N PRO A 417 -46.68 -20.19 -63.21
CA PRO A 417 -45.27 -20.68 -63.20
C PRO A 417 -44.22 -19.74 -63.87
N ALA A 418 -42.95 -20.21 -63.92
CA ALA A 418 -41.76 -19.55 -64.52
C ALA A 418 -41.54 -19.98 -66.01
N PRO A 419 -40.36 -19.89 -66.72
CA PRO A 419 -38.92 -19.70 -66.36
C PRO A 419 -38.26 -18.43 -66.99
N GLY A 420 -36.95 -18.17 -66.97
CA GLY A 420 -35.74 -18.88 -66.47
C GLY A 420 -34.53 -17.91 -66.34
N THR A 421 -33.57 -18.17 -65.43
CA THR A 421 -32.13 -18.55 -65.68
C THR A 421 -31.25 -17.39 -66.21
N ASP A 422 -29.93 -17.27 -65.94
CA ASP A 422 -28.92 -18.27 -65.52
C ASP A 422 -28.09 -17.86 -64.26
N ASP A 423 -27.55 -18.88 -63.57
CA ASP A 423 -26.24 -19.05 -62.86
C ASP A 423 -25.52 -17.90 -62.11
N GLY A 424 -24.82 -18.11 -60.98
CA GLY A 424 -24.54 -19.29 -60.11
C GLY A 424 -23.53 -18.86 -59.00
N ALA A 425 -23.74 -19.08 -57.70
CA ALA A 425 -23.58 -20.34 -56.93
C ALA A 425 -22.15 -20.92 -56.99
N THR A 426 -21.45 -21.37 -55.92
CA THR A 426 -21.60 -21.43 -54.43
C THR A 426 -20.20 -21.80 -53.88
N GLY A 427 -19.82 -21.84 -52.59
CA GLY A 427 -20.49 -21.74 -51.29
C GLY A 427 -19.64 -22.51 -50.26
N ALA A 428 -19.60 -22.10 -48.98
CA ALA A 428 -18.76 -22.74 -47.95
C ALA A 428 -19.46 -23.91 -47.23
N PRO A 429 -18.69 -24.85 -46.63
CA PRO A 429 -19.16 -25.55 -45.44
C PRO A 429 -18.10 -25.71 -44.31
N SER A 430 -18.59 -26.17 -43.16
CA SER A 430 -17.89 -26.65 -41.95
C SER A 430 -18.84 -27.68 -41.27
N PRO A 431 -18.48 -28.47 -40.23
CA PRO A 431 -17.20 -28.65 -39.53
C PRO A 431 -16.85 -30.16 -39.30
N SER A 432 -16.20 -30.47 -38.16
CA SER A 432 -16.17 -31.73 -37.35
C SER A 432 -15.01 -32.75 -37.46
N ASP A 433 -14.35 -32.91 -36.30
CA ASP A 433 -13.81 -34.09 -35.60
C ASP A 433 -12.95 -35.17 -36.30
N GLY A 434 -11.75 -35.43 -35.75
CA GLY A 434 -10.98 -36.67 -36.02
C GLY A 434 -9.52 -36.69 -35.50
N ALA A 435 -9.19 -37.68 -34.66
CA ALA A 435 -7.84 -38.09 -34.24
C ALA A 435 -7.86 -39.61 -33.94
N PRO A 436 -6.74 -40.35 -33.76
CA PRO A 436 -5.32 -39.93 -33.69
C PRO A 436 -4.32 -40.77 -34.53
N GLY A 437 -3.03 -40.39 -34.46
CA GLY A 437 -1.85 -41.21 -34.81
C GLY A 437 -1.41 -41.17 -36.29
N ALA A 438 -0.20 -41.61 -36.67
CA ALA A 438 1.05 -41.87 -35.95
C ALA A 438 2.17 -42.17 -36.99
N ASP A 439 3.44 -42.25 -36.55
CA ASP A 439 4.60 -42.83 -37.25
C ASP A 439 5.14 -42.15 -38.54
N GLY A 440 6.42 -41.74 -38.53
CA GLY A 440 7.14 -41.24 -39.73
C GLY A 440 8.45 -40.51 -39.44
N ASN A 441 9.56 -41.24 -39.28
CA ASN A 441 10.87 -40.69 -38.90
C ASN A 441 11.63 -40.02 -40.08
N GLY A 442 12.42 -38.98 -39.79
CA GLY A 442 13.35 -38.37 -40.77
C GLY A 442 14.24 -37.29 -40.14
N ASP A 443 15.55 -37.52 -40.10
CA ASP A 443 16.52 -36.70 -39.37
C ASP A 443 16.96 -35.42 -40.11
N GLY A 444 17.27 -34.36 -39.34
CA GLY A 444 17.86 -33.11 -39.85
C GLY A 444 17.89 -32.01 -38.79
N GLY A 445 18.96 -31.96 -37.97
CA GLY A 445 19.03 -31.09 -36.80
C GLY A 445 19.62 -29.69 -37.05
N GLY A 446 19.35 -28.76 -36.13
CA GLY A 446 19.97 -27.43 -36.08
C GLY A 446 19.32 -26.49 -35.07
N SER A 447 20.09 -26.09 -34.05
CA SER A 447 19.82 -24.99 -33.09
C SER A 447 18.45 -24.98 -32.38
N ASP A 448 18.39 -25.61 -31.21
CA ASP A 448 17.40 -25.26 -30.18
C ASP A 448 17.79 -23.94 -29.51
N ALA A 449 16.91 -22.94 -29.55
CA ALA A 449 16.89 -21.89 -28.54
C ALA A 449 16.05 -22.38 -27.35
N PRO A 450 16.34 -22.00 -26.10
CA PRO A 450 15.40 -22.23 -25.01
C PRO A 450 14.10 -21.48 -25.32
N ASP A 451 12.98 -22.20 -25.33
CA ASP A 451 11.69 -21.65 -25.73
C ASP A 451 11.36 -20.37 -24.97
N GLY A 452 11.04 -19.31 -25.71
CA GLY A 452 10.46 -18.12 -25.13
C GLY A 452 9.11 -18.48 -24.53
N THR A 453 9.04 -18.54 -23.20
CA THR A 453 7.75 -18.59 -22.48
C THR A 453 6.96 -17.36 -22.88
N SER A 454 6.05 -17.54 -23.83
CA SER A 454 5.08 -16.52 -24.22
C SER A 454 4.42 -16.00 -22.95
N PRO A 455 4.30 -14.68 -22.77
CA PRO A 455 3.81 -14.11 -21.51
C PRO A 455 2.47 -14.75 -21.21
N THR A 456 2.35 -15.34 -20.02
CA THR A 456 1.17 -16.12 -19.66
C THR A 456 -0.04 -15.20 -19.76
N GLN A 457 -0.86 -15.39 -20.81
CA GLN A 457 -2.15 -14.72 -20.86
C GLN A 457 -2.93 -15.25 -19.66
N VAL A 458 -3.12 -14.39 -18.66
CA VAL A 458 -3.93 -14.66 -17.49
C VAL A 458 -5.34 -14.90 -18.00
N SER A 459 -5.64 -16.17 -18.25
CA SER A 459 -6.99 -16.63 -18.53
C SER A 459 -7.83 -16.31 -17.30
N PRO A 460 -9.11 -15.90 -17.45
CA PRO A 460 -9.97 -15.63 -16.29
C PRO A 460 -10.23 -16.92 -15.51
N GLY A 461 -9.33 -17.23 -14.58
CA GLY A 461 -9.21 -18.52 -13.89
C GLY A 461 -8.09 -18.56 -12.84
N ASP A 462 -6.95 -17.91 -13.08
CA ASP A 462 -5.85 -17.83 -12.11
C ASP A 462 -6.15 -16.85 -10.98
N GLY A 463 -6.90 -17.31 -9.98
CA GLY A 463 -7.17 -16.54 -8.76
C GLY A 463 -5.92 -16.43 -7.87
N GLY A 464 -5.62 -15.21 -7.41
CA GLY A 464 -4.43 -14.90 -6.63
C GLY A 464 -4.21 -15.74 -5.36
N SER A 465 -2.99 -15.74 -4.85
CA SER A 465 -2.58 -16.57 -3.72
C SER A 465 -3.09 -16.04 -2.38
N TRP A 466 -3.24 -16.95 -1.42
CA TRP A 466 -3.42 -16.61 -0.01
C TRP A 466 -2.17 -15.95 0.61
N ALA A 467 -1.01 -16.03 -0.04
CA ALA A 467 0.24 -15.45 0.43
C ALA A 467 0.49 -14.02 -0.09
N ASP A 468 -0.23 -13.55 -1.11
CA ASP A 468 0.09 -12.30 -1.82
C ASP A 468 0.05 -11.05 -0.93
N GLY A 469 0.83 -10.04 -1.30
CA GLY A 469 0.87 -8.76 -0.61
C GLY A 469 -0.45 -7.97 -0.71
N THR A 470 -0.74 -7.15 0.29
CA THR A 470 -1.81 -6.14 0.21
C THR A 470 -1.23 -4.79 0.62
N ARG A 471 -1.93 -3.68 0.37
CA ARG A 471 -1.50 -2.34 0.86
C ARG A 471 -1.29 -2.28 2.39
N PHE A 472 -1.69 -3.31 3.15
CA PHE A 472 -1.47 -3.41 4.59
C PHE A 472 -0.28 -4.30 5.02
N THR A 473 0.30 -5.12 4.13
CA THR A 473 1.50 -5.92 4.48
C THR A 473 2.76 -5.06 4.53
N THR A 474 2.85 -4.01 3.71
CA THR A 474 4.06 -3.18 3.53
C THR A 474 3.99 -1.80 4.20
N ALA A 475 2.84 -1.35 4.70
CA ALA A 475 2.64 0.04 5.14
C ALA A 475 3.44 0.48 6.40
N LEU A 476 3.98 -0.46 7.20
CA LEU A 476 4.82 -0.14 8.37
C LEU A 476 6.33 -0.28 8.09
N GLN A 477 6.81 0.34 7.02
CA GLN A 477 8.25 0.43 6.74
C GLN A 477 9.05 1.07 7.91
N PRO A 478 10.35 0.75 8.08
CA PRO A 478 11.14 1.19 9.23
C PRO A 478 11.55 2.67 9.15
N VAL A 479 10.61 3.56 9.50
CA VAL A 479 10.73 5.04 9.54
C VAL A 479 11.90 5.59 10.39
N LEU A 480 12.61 4.76 11.16
CA LEU A 480 13.57 5.15 12.19
C LEU A 480 14.98 4.57 11.97
N GLY A 481 15.55 4.84 10.81
CA GLY A 481 16.99 4.72 10.52
C GLY A 481 17.81 5.94 10.99
N ALA A 482 19.12 5.89 10.79
CA ALA A 482 20.04 6.98 11.14
C ALA A 482 19.82 8.20 10.23
N GLY A 483 19.05 9.18 10.70
CA GLY A 483 18.62 10.36 9.93
C GLY A 483 17.13 10.69 10.06
N ALA A 484 16.34 9.89 10.79
CA ALA A 484 14.88 9.99 10.81
C ALA A 484 14.29 11.32 11.33
N TRP A 485 13.27 11.82 10.61
CA TRP A 485 12.60 13.11 10.83
C TRP A 485 11.54 13.07 11.96
N TRP A 486 11.84 12.45 13.10
CA TRP A 486 10.90 12.31 14.22
C TRP A 486 10.36 13.66 14.74
N TRP A 487 11.16 14.72 14.63
CA TRP A 487 10.77 16.08 14.99
C TRP A 487 9.72 16.67 14.04
N VAL A 488 9.69 16.26 12.76
CA VAL A 488 8.66 16.70 11.79
C VAL A 488 7.30 16.14 12.16
N ALA A 489 7.22 14.91 12.67
CA ALA A 489 5.97 14.37 13.20
C ALA A 489 5.45 15.17 14.42
N LEU A 490 6.34 15.76 15.23
CA LEU A 490 5.95 16.69 16.30
C LEU A 490 5.48 18.05 15.75
N VAL A 491 6.11 18.57 14.71
CA VAL A 491 5.67 19.79 14.01
C VAL A 491 4.29 19.57 13.37
N VAL A 492 4.07 18.45 12.68
CA VAL A 492 2.76 18.07 12.13
C VAL A 492 1.72 17.93 13.24
N ALA A 493 2.03 17.26 14.34
CA ALA A 493 1.12 17.15 15.49
C ALA A 493 0.77 18.51 16.11
N ALA A 494 1.72 19.44 16.19
CA ALA A 494 1.50 20.80 16.66
C ALA A 494 0.65 21.64 15.68
N LEU A 495 0.88 21.49 14.36
CA LEU A 495 0.08 22.12 13.32
C LEU A 495 -1.37 21.60 13.32
N VAL A 496 -1.58 20.29 13.46
CA VAL A 496 -2.93 19.69 13.57
C VAL A 496 -3.62 20.12 14.87
N LEU A 497 -2.89 20.23 15.98
CA LEU A 497 -3.42 20.80 17.23
C LEU A 497 -3.90 22.25 17.03
N LEU A 498 -3.13 23.07 16.31
CA LEU A 498 -3.37 24.51 16.11
C LEU A 498 -4.41 24.82 15.03
N LEU A 499 -4.42 24.10 13.91
CA LEU A 499 -5.28 24.34 12.75
C LEU A 499 -6.58 23.51 12.78
N VAL A 500 -6.58 22.33 13.41
CA VAL A 500 -7.76 21.44 13.43
C VAL A 500 -8.34 21.32 14.84
N ALA A 501 -7.57 20.84 15.82
CA ALA A 501 -8.14 20.46 17.12
C ALA A 501 -8.58 21.65 17.99
N LEU A 502 -7.85 22.77 17.96
CA LEU A 502 -8.24 24.01 18.64
C LEU A 502 -9.41 24.74 17.94
N PRO A 503 -9.42 24.96 16.60
CA PRO A 503 -10.55 25.60 15.94
C PRO A 503 -11.82 24.75 15.99
N ALA A 504 -11.71 23.41 15.92
CA ALA A 504 -12.81 22.48 16.20
C ALA A 504 -13.47 22.72 17.58
N ARG A 505 -12.68 23.04 18.61
CA ARG A 505 -13.18 23.38 19.94
C ARG A 505 -13.95 24.71 19.95
N LEU A 506 -13.46 25.71 19.22
CA LEU A 506 -14.10 27.01 19.10
C LEU A 506 -15.46 26.87 18.41
N LEU A 507 -15.50 26.20 17.25
CA LEU A 507 -16.72 25.90 16.48
C LEU A 507 -17.72 25.06 17.29
N ALA A 508 -17.26 24.07 18.07
CA ALA A 508 -18.14 23.32 18.99
C ALA A 508 -18.76 24.21 20.08
N GLY A 509 -18.09 25.31 20.46
CA GLY A 509 -18.63 26.34 21.33
C GLY A 509 -19.70 27.20 20.66
N THR A 510 -19.47 27.66 19.43
CA THR A 510 -20.41 28.53 18.70
C THR A 510 -21.69 27.80 18.34
N VAL A 511 -21.60 26.58 17.81
CA VAL A 511 -22.75 25.72 17.52
C VAL A 511 -23.49 25.39 18.81
N GLY A 512 -22.77 25.22 19.94
CA GLY A 512 -23.37 25.04 21.25
C GLY A 512 -24.19 26.26 21.74
N ALA A 513 -23.70 27.48 21.51
CA ALA A 513 -24.44 28.71 21.83
C ALA A 513 -25.67 28.88 20.91
N LEU A 514 -25.48 28.71 19.60
CA LEU A 514 -26.54 28.80 18.58
C LEU A 514 -27.59 27.67 18.65
N SER A 515 -27.32 26.62 19.45
CA SER A 515 -28.26 25.51 19.73
C SER A 515 -28.68 25.42 21.20
N ALA A 516 -28.47 26.49 21.97
CA ALA A 516 -29.18 26.69 23.24
C ALA A 516 -30.70 26.54 23.01
N PRO A 517 -31.46 26.03 24.00
CA PRO A 517 -32.84 25.62 23.79
C PRO A 517 -33.77 26.82 23.56
N LEU A 518 -33.93 27.19 22.28
CA LEU A 518 -35.06 28.00 21.81
C LEU A 518 -36.35 27.41 22.37
N ALA A 519 -37.18 28.26 22.98
CA ALA A 519 -38.37 27.86 23.73
C ALA A 519 -39.29 26.89 22.95
N GLU A 520 -40.00 26.07 23.71
CA GLU A 520 -40.68 24.85 23.26
C GLU A 520 -41.80 25.13 22.24
N GLY A 521 -41.41 25.25 20.97
CA GLY A 521 -42.29 25.64 19.86
C GLY A 521 -41.60 26.25 18.64
N SER A 522 -40.32 26.61 18.72
CA SER A 522 -39.64 27.40 17.66
C SER A 522 -39.72 26.82 16.23
N THR A 523 -39.83 27.72 15.25
CA THR A 523 -40.08 27.40 13.83
C THR A 523 -38.95 26.66 13.15
N ARG A 524 -37.66 26.91 13.51
CA ARG A 524 -36.50 26.20 12.92
C ARG A 524 -36.58 24.67 13.08
N ARG A 525 -37.07 24.16 14.22
CA ARG A 525 -37.27 22.70 14.42
C ARG A 525 -38.30 22.13 13.46
N ARG A 526 -39.40 22.86 13.21
CA ARG A 526 -40.44 22.49 12.24
C ARG A 526 -39.92 22.61 10.80
N MET A 527 -39.04 23.56 10.51
CA MET A 527 -38.44 23.75 9.17
C MET A 527 -37.51 22.59 8.79
N LEU A 528 -36.64 22.14 9.70
CA LEU A 528 -35.79 20.95 9.50
C LEU A 528 -36.60 19.65 9.40
N ALA A 529 -37.68 19.50 10.18
CA ALA A 529 -38.60 18.37 10.06
C ALA A 529 -39.34 18.34 8.71
N ARG A 530 -39.68 19.51 8.15
CA ARG A 530 -40.28 19.65 6.80
C ARG A 530 -39.28 19.35 5.69
N LEU A 531 -38.06 19.88 5.77
CA LEU A 531 -36.98 19.63 4.79
C LEU A 531 -36.56 18.15 4.68
N THR A 532 -36.75 17.36 5.74
CA THR A 532 -36.41 15.92 5.77
C THR A 532 -37.62 15.01 5.53
N GLY A 533 -38.80 15.57 5.22
CA GLY A 533 -40.06 14.81 5.04
C GLY A 533 -40.58 14.09 6.29
N ARG A 534 -39.84 14.12 7.42
CA ARG A 534 -40.15 13.38 8.64
C ARG A 534 -41.15 14.12 9.52
N ASN A 535 -42.37 14.26 9.00
CA ASN A 535 -43.54 14.73 9.73
C ASN A 535 -44.42 13.56 10.22
N ARG A 536 -43.81 12.42 10.58
CA ARG A 536 -44.50 11.28 11.24
C ARG A 536 -44.73 11.61 12.71
N THR A 537 -45.99 11.66 13.13
CA THR A 537 -46.38 11.63 14.55
C THR A 537 -45.97 10.29 15.18
N PRO A 538 -45.66 10.24 16.49
CA PRO A 538 -45.22 9.02 17.17
C PRO A 538 -46.40 8.05 17.50
N VAL A 539 -47.38 7.97 16.60
CA VAL A 539 -48.52 7.04 16.67
C VAL A 539 -48.90 6.65 15.23
N GLN A 540 -48.38 5.52 14.76
CA GLN A 540 -48.98 4.73 13.68
C GLN A 540 -48.47 3.29 13.78
N GLU A 541 -49.38 2.35 13.92
CA GLU A 541 -49.15 1.04 14.57
C GLU A 541 -48.72 -0.08 13.58
N TYR A 542 -48.47 0.27 12.32
CA TYR A 542 -48.31 -0.66 11.20
C TYR A 542 -47.04 -0.41 10.38
N ASP A 543 -45.91 -0.20 11.07
CA ASP A 543 -44.58 -0.10 10.44
C ASP A 543 -43.47 -0.61 11.39
N GLU A 544 -43.80 -1.52 12.32
CA GLU A 544 -42.81 -2.24 13.12
C GLU A 544 -42.14 -3.33 12.27
N ALA A 545 -41.06 -2.94 11.58
CA ALA A 545 -40.11 -3.89 11.01
C ALA A 545 -39.71 -4.93 12.09
N PRO A 546 -39.69 -6.25 11.78
CA PRO A 546 -39.55 -7.29 12.79
C PRO A 546 -38.38 -7.03 13.73
N ARG A 547 -38.69 -6.91 15.04
CA ARG A 547 -37.69 -6.65 16.08
C ARG A 547 -36.82 -7.88 16.34
N ILE A 548 -35.93 -8.21 15.41
CA ILE A 548 -34.95 -9.29 15.55
C ILE A 548 -34.12 -9.00 16.81
N ALA A 549 -34.33 -9.81 17.85
CA ALA A 549 -33.81 -9.56 19.18
C ALA A 549 -32.34 -10.01 19.31
N LEU A 550 -31.45 -9.45 18.47
CA LEU A 550 -30.03 -9.81 18.50
C LEU A 550 -29.44 -9.60 19.90
N GLY A 551 -28.89 -10.68 20.45
CA GLY A 551 -28.17 -10.67 21.72
C GLY A 551 -27.01 -9.66 21.72
N ARG A 552 -26.59 -9.23 22.91
CA ARG A 552 -25.43 -8.33 23.07
C ARG A 552 -24.17 -8.80 22.31
N PRO A 553 -23.74 -10.09 22.36
CA PRO A 553 -22.58 -10.53 21.59
C PRO A 553 -22.82 -10.51 20.08
N ALA A 554 -24.01 -10.88 19.60
CA ALA A 554 -24.33 -10.85 18.16
C ALA A 554 -24.31 -9.43 17.59
N ARG A 555 -24.79 -8.43 18.34
CA ARG A 555 -24.65 -7.00 17.97
C ARG A 555 -23.21 -6.49 18.00
N ALA A 556 -22.39 -6.99 18.92
CA ALA A 556 -20.96 -6.66 18.95
C ALA A 556 -20.24 -7.26 17.73
N ALA A 557 -20.46 -8.54 17.44
CA ALA A 557 -19.90 -9.23 16.29
C ALA A 557 -20.29 -8.57 14.97
N LEU A 558 -21.58 -8.26 14.76
CA LEU A 558 -22.05 -7.56 13.57
C LEU A 558 -21.39 -6.18 13.40
N ALA A 559 -21.18 -5.44 14.50
CA ALA A 559 -20.49 -4.15 14.45
C ALA A 559 -19.00 -4.31 14.10
N VAL A 560 -18.29 -5.27 14.71
CA VAL A 560 -16.89 -5.59 14.37
C VAL A 560 -16.76 -5.95 12.89
N VAL A 561 -17.61 -6.86 12.39
CA VAL A 561 -17.66 -7.29 10.99
C VAL A 561 -17.92 -6.11 10.04
N ALA A 562 -18.89 -5.25 10.34
CA ALA A 562 -19.18 -4.07 9.54
C ALA A 562 -18.02 -3.06 9.53
N SER A 563 -17.34 -2.84 10.67
CA SER A 563 -16.18 -1.96 10.75
C SER A 563 -14.96 -2.55 10.05
N ALA A 564 -14.74 -3.86 10.13
CA ALA A 564 -13.68 -4.55 9.40
C ALA A 564 -13.88 -4.45 7.88
N ALA A 565 -15.12 -4.58 7.38
CA ALA A 565 -15.44 -4.36 5.97
C ALA A 565 -15.14 -2.92 5.52
N LEU A 566 -15.41 -1.92 6.38
CA LEU A 566 -15.05 -0.53 6.09
C LEU A 566 -13.53 -0.31 6.10
N VAL A 567 -12.78 -1.04 6.94
CA VAL A 567 -11.32 -1.02 6.94
C VAL A 567 -10.75 -1.66 5.67
N THR A 568 -11.24 -2.82 5.22
CA THR A 568 -10.76 -3.42 3.97
C THR A 568 -11.15 -2.58 2.74
N LEU A 569 -12.33 -1.97 2.73
CA LEU A 569 -12.77 -1.07 1.67
C LEU A 569 -12.10 0.32 1.69
N SER A 570 -11.22 0.62 2.66
CA SER A 570 -10.44 1.87 2.65
C SER A 570 -9.38 1.94 1.55
N ALA A 571 -9.03 0.79 0.96
CA ALA A 571 -8.24 0.64 -0.26
C ALA A 571 -9.08 0.01 -1.39
N PRO A 572 -8.59 -0.04 -2.65
CA PRO A 572 -9.11 -0.93 -3.69
C PRO A 572 -9.11 -2.41 -3.24
N VAL A 573 -9.99 -3.22 -3.83
CA VAL A 573 -10.17 -4.65 -3.52
C VAL A 573 -10.39 -5.39 -4.84
N PHE A 574 -9.53 -6.35 -5.17
CA PHE A 574 -9.49 -6.98 -6.51
C PHE A 574 -10.06 -8.41 -6.56
N GLY A 575 -10.69 -8.88 -5.48
CA GLY A 575 -11.42 -10.15 -5.44
C GLY A 575 -10.57 -11.38 -5.08
N GLU A 576 -9.26 -11.21 -4.84
CA GLU A 576 -8.35 -12.31 -4.53
C GLU A 576 -8.49 -12.84 -3.08
N PRO A 577 -8.11 -14.10 -2.81
CA PRO A 577 -8.04 -14.68 -1.48
C PRO A 577 -7.24 -13.88 -0.43
N ALA A 578 -6.20 -13.14 -0.84
CA ALA A 578 -5.46 -12.23 0.03
C ALA A 578 -6.37 -11.18 0.71
N TYR A 579 -7.44 -10.72 0.05
CA TYR A 579 -8.40 -9.80 0.65
C TYR A 579 -9.32 -10.46 1.70
N LEU A 580 -9.53 -11.78 1.63
CA LEU A 580 -10.23 -12.52 2.68
C LEU A 580 -9.33 -12.73 3.91
N ARG A 581 -8.02 -12.99 3.70
CA ARG A 581 -7.00 -12.95 4.77
C ARG A 581 -7.00 -11.58 5.46
N LEU A 582 -6.88 -10.50 4.69
CA LEU A 582 -6.91 -9.11 5.16
C LEU A 582 -8.20 -8.80 5.96
N PHE A 583 -9.35 -9.29 5.50
CA PHE A 583 -10.62 -9.11 6.20
C PHE A 583 -10.66 -9.82 7.57
N LEU A 584 -10.12 -11.03 7.67
CA LEU A 584 -10.00 -11.74 8.96
C LEU A 584 -9.01 -11.03 9.89
N SER A 585 -7.88 -10.55 9.37
CA SER A 585 -6.94 -9.68 10.09
C SER A 585 -7.61 -8.40 10.60
N ALA A 586 -8.45 -7.76 9.78
CA ALA A 586 -9.22 -6.57 10.16
C ALA A 586 -10.28 -6.84 11.23
N VAL A 587 -11.01 -7.97 11.15
CA VAL A 587 -11.97 -8.40 12.19
C VAL A 587 -11.27 -8.57 13.54
N LEU A 588 -10.11 -9.23 13.56
CA LEU A 588 -9.33 -9.42 14.77
C LEU A 588 -8.76 -8.09 15.30
N ALA A 589 -8.21 -7.23 14.44
CA ALA A 589 -7.70 -5.91 14.81
C ALA A 589 -8.78 -5.01 15.44
N VAL A 590 -9.97 -4.90 14.82
CA VAL A 590 -11.09 -4.10 15.34
C VAL A 590 -11.59 -4.66 16.68
N ALA A 591 -11.62 -5.98 16.85
CA ALA A 591 -11.98 -6.62 18.11
C ALA A 591 -10.96 -6.29 19.22
N LEU A 592 -9.66 -6.42 18.92
CA LEU A 592 -8.56 -6.10 19.86
C LEU A 592 -8.57 -4.61 20.25
N LEU A 593 -8.68 -3.69 19.29
CA LEU A 593 -8.74 -2.25 19.54
C LEU A 593 -9.97 -1.84 20.36
N SER A 594 -11.14 -2.40 20.03
CA SER A 594 -12.38 -2.16 20.79
C SER A 594 -12.33 -2.76 22.20
N ALA A 595 -11.66 -3.90 22.39
CA ALA A 595 -11.42 -4.48 23.71
C ALA A 595 -10.42 -3.63 24.53
N ALA A 596 -9.29 -3.23 23.93
CA ALA A 596 -8.30 -2.36 24.57
C ALA A 596 -8.90 -1.02 25.01
N ALA A 597 -9.71 -0.39 24.15
CA ALA A 597 -10.37 0.88 24.42
C ALA A 597 -11.53 0.81 25.43
N THR A 598 -12.00 -0.38 25.82
CA THR A 598 -13.17 -0.50 26.72
C THR A 598 -12.94 -1.35 27.97
N VAL A 599 -12.25 -2.49 27.85
CA VAL A 599 -11.95 -3.38 28.98
C VAL A 599 -10.87 -2.79 29.87
N VAL A 600 -9.75 -2.31 29.31
CA VAL A 600 -8.63 -1.74 30.09
C VAL A 600 -9.07 -0.51 30.89
N PRO A 601 -9.80 0.48 30.33
CA PRO A 601 -10.28 1.62 31.11
C PRO A 601 -11.38 1.25 32.10
N ALA A 602 -12.22 0.23 31.83
CA ALA A 602 -13.22 -0.23 32.79
C ALA A 602 -12.58 -0.91 34.02
N LEU A 603 -11.57 -1.76 33.80
CA LEU A 603 -10.78 -2.39 34.87
C LEU A 603 -10.02 -1.33 35.68
N LEU A 604 -9.38 -0.37 35.02
CA LEU A 604 -8.66 0.71 35.68
C LEU A 604 -9.59 1.71 36.38
N ALA A 605 -10.79 2.01 35.84
CA ALA A 605 -11.81 2.81 36.53
C ALA A 605 -12.30 2.12 37.81
N ARG A 606 -12.55 0.80 37.76
CA ARG A 606 -12.92 0.01 38.94
C ARG A 606 -11.80 -0.02 39.97
N ARG A 607 -10.54 -0.22 39.56
CA ARG A 607 -9.38 -0.35 40.46
C ARG A 607 -8.86 0.97 41.04
N LEU A 608 -8.89 2.06 40.27
CA LEU A 608 -8.29 3.36 40.64
C LEU A 608 -9.31 4.40 41.13
N LEU A 609 -10.58 4.29 40.71
CA LEU A 609 -11.63 5.27 41.02
C LEU A 609 -12.83 4.66 41.78
N GLY A 610 -12.91 3.34 41.90
CA GLY A 610 -14.08 2.64 42.48
C GLY A 610 -15.34 2.74 41.61
N VAL A 611 -15.21 3.08 40.32
CA VAL A 611 -16.35 3.34 39.43
C VAL A 611 -16.71 2.08 38.62
N SER A 612 -17.97 1.68 38.69
CA SER A 612 -18.54 0.66 37.83
C SER A 612 -18.75 1.20 36.40
N ALA A 613 -18.07 0.57 35.44
CA ALA A 613 -18.14 0.85 34.02
C ALA A 613 -18.60 -0.41 33.26
N HIS A 614 -19.25 -0.23 32.11
CA HIS A 614 -19.66 -1.30 31.22
C HIS A 614 -19.37 -0.94 29.76
N VAL A 615 -19.20 -1.96 28.93
CA VAL A 615 -19.01 -1.81 27.49
C VAL A 615 -20.35 -1.51 26.83
N ALA A 616 -20.41 -0.45 26.02
CA ALA A 616 -21.56 -0.11 25.19
C ALA A 616 -21.16 -0.14 23.72
N ILE A 617 -21.88 -0.91 22.89
CA ILE A 617 -21.72 -0.85 21.43
C ILE A 617 -22.36 0.45 20.94
N GLU A 618 -21.62 1.24 20.17
CA GLU A 618 -22.08 2.55 19.68
C GLU A 618 -22.11 2.56 18.14
N PRO A 619 -23.25 2.29 17.49
CA PRO A 619 -23.37 2.26 16.02
C PRO A 619 -22.89 3.54 15.32
N ARG A 620 -22.92 4.69 16.01
CA ARG A 620 -22.37 5.95 15.49
C ARG A 620 -20.88 5.90 15.12
N LEU A 621 -20.12 4.98 15.72
CA LEU A 621 -18.70 4.81 15.45
C LEU A 621 -18.45 4.17 14.08
N LEU A 622 -19.42 3.42 13.53
CA LEU A 622 -19.36 2.92 12.15
C LEU A 622 -19.40 4.05 11.12
N PHE A 623 -20.10 5.17 11.40
CA PHE A 623 -20.03 6.35 10.53
C PHE A 623 -18.66 7.06 10.59
N VAL A 624 -17.95 6.96 11.72
CA VAL A 624 -16.56 7.44 11.81
C VAL A 624 -15.63 6.54 11.00
N SER A 625 -15.79 5.22 11.13
CA SER A 625 -15.07 4.23 10.30
C SER A 625 -15.32 4.43 8.81
N ALA A 626 -16.57 4.67 8.40
CA ALA A 626 -16.93 4.94 7.01
C ALA A 626 -16.37 6.28 6.50
N GLY A 627 -16.36 7.32 7.34
CA GLY A 627 -15.72 8.60 7.01
C GLY A 627 -14.21 8.46 6.83
N PHE A 628 -13.55 7.66 7.66
CA PHE A 628 -12.12 7.35 7.56
C PHE A 628 -11.77 6.57 6.28
N ALA A 629 -12.56 5.54 5.96
CA ALA A 629 -12.43 4.79 4.70
C ALA A 629 -12.68 5.67 3.46
N LEU A 630 -13.70 6.55 3.51
CA LEU A 630 -14.01 7.48 2.43
C LEU A 630 -12.91 8.51 2.23
N VAL A 631 -12.34 9.09 3.30
CA VAL A 631 -11.18 10.00 3.21
C VAL A 631 -9.96 9.28 2.65
N SER A 632 -9.73 8.03 3.02
CA SER A 632 -8.62 7.22 2.49
C SER A 632 -8.70 7.04 0.97
N ARG A 633 -9.89 6.74 0.45
CA ARG A 633 -10.12 6.62 -1.00
C ARG A 633 -10.12 7.96 -1.73
N LEU A 634 -10.77 9.00 -1.19
CA LEU A 634 -10.88 10.31 -1.85
C LEU A 634 -9.54 11.09 -1.91
N ALA A 635 -8.56 10.70 -1.09
CA ALA A 635 -7.20 11.23 -1.13
C ALA A 635 -6.16 10.21 -1.63
N ASP A 636 -6.61 9.07 -2.20
CA ASP A 636 -5.84 7.86 -2.56
C ASP A 636 -4.58 7.65 -1.71
N LEU A 637 -4.78 7.48 -0.41
CA LEU A 637 -3.68 7.35 0.53
C LEU A 637 -3.01 5.98 0.36
N ASP A 638 -1.72 5.99 -0.01
CA ASP A 638 -0.82 4.83 0.01
C ASP A 638 -1.01 3.93 1.24
N THR A 639 -1.10 4.59 2.39
CA THR A 639 -1.37 4.01 3.70
C THR A 639 -2.77 4.45 4.12
N ALA A 640 -3.70 3.50 4.26
CA ALA A 640 -5.09 3.86 4.56
C ALA A 640 -5.25 4.42 5.99
N LEU A 641 -6.16 5.40 6.14
CA LEU A 641 -6.49 5.98 7.43
C LEU A 641 -7.53 5.11 8.16
N VAL A 642 -7.08 4.30 9.11
CA VAL A 642 -7.89 3.30 9.82
C VAL A 642 -8.57 3.87 11.07
N PHE A 643 -9.83 3.48 11.32
CA PHE A 643 -10.52 3.72 12.60
C PHE A 643 -11.16 2.42 13.12
N GLY A 644 -10.61 1.84 14.19
CA GLY A 644 -10.93 0.48 14.64
C GLY A 644 -11.83 0.36 15.89
N LEU A 645 -12.73 1.31 16.14
CA LEU A 645 -13.62 1.26 17.32
C LEU A 645 -15.09 1.03 16.97
N VAL A 646 -15.71 0.07 17.66
CA VAL A 646 -17.17 -0.16 17.61
C VAL A 646 -17.86 -0.03 18.98
N ALA A 647 -17.07 0.18 20.04
CA ALA A 647 -17.55 0.20 21.42
C ALA A 647 -16.97 1.38 22.22
N SER A 648 -17.69 1.80 23.26
CA SER A 648 -17.30 2.86 24.20
C SER A 648 -17.48 2.42 25.67
N VAL A 649 -16.90 3.22 26.58
CA VAL A 649 -17.02 3.02 28.02
C VAL A 649 -18.21 3.83 28.57
N ALA A 650 -19.27 3.13 28.95
CA ALA A 650 -20.45 3.69 29.62
C ALA A 650 -20.34 3.52 31.14
N LEU A 651 -20.76 4.53 31.90
CA LEU A 651 -20.63 4.58 33.36
C LEU A 651 -22.01 4.47 34.01
N THR A 652 -22.16 3.60 35.02
CA THR A 652 -23.49 3.21 35.54
C THR A 652 -24.07 4.18 36.56
N ALA A 653 -23.33 5.21 36.98
CA ALA A 653 -23.71 6.14 38.03
C ALA A 653 -23.32 7.59 37.67
N PRO A 654 -24.01 8.61 38.22
CA PRO A 654 -23.67 10.02 38.00
C PRO A 654 -22.31 10.38 38.63
N VAL A 655 -21.27 10.29 37.82
CA VAL A 655 -19.87 10.54 38.24
C VAL A 655 -19.39 11.97 37.98
N SER A 656 -18.49 12.43 38.85
CA SER A 656 -17.86 13.76 38.77
C SER A 656 -17.17 14.02 37.43
N ARG A 657 -17.08 15.30 37.04
CA ARG A 657 -16.38 15.72 35.80
C ARG A 657 -14.96 15.17 35.73
N ALA A 658 -14.21 15.24 36.82
CA ALA A 658 -12.85 14.70 36.91
C ALA A 658 -12.80 13.18 36.71
N ALA A 659 -13.72 12.40 37.29
CA ALA A 659 -13.75 10.96 37.05
C ALA A 659 -14.07 10.62 35.59
N ARG A 660 -14.98 11.36 34.94
CA ARG A 660 -15.28 11.21 33.51
C ARG A 660 -14.08 11.55 32.62
N GLY A 661 -13.31 12.58 32.97
CA GLY A 661 -12.08 12.94 32.27
C GLY A 661 -10.95 11.91 32.44
N ILE A 662 -10.78 11.36 33.65
CA ILE A 662 -9.78 10.30 33.89
C ILE A 662 -10.11 9.03 33.10
N VAL A 663 -11.38 8.58 33.08
CA VAL A 663 -11.75 7.40 32.28
C VAL A 663 -11.61 7.66 30.78
N ALA A 664 -11.92 8.87 30.31
CA ALA A 664 -11.68 9.27 28.92
C ALA A 664 -10.18 9.27 28.57
N ALA A 665 -9.31 9.76 29.45
CA ALA A 665 -7.86 9.73 29.26
C ALA A 665 -7.27 8.31 29.34
N LEU A 666 -7.83 7.43 30.19
CA LEU A 666 -7.48 6.01 30.24
C LEU A 666 -7.84 5.28 28.94
N GLN A 667 -8.97 5.62 28.30
CA GLN A 667 -9.37 5.08 27.00
C GLN A 667 -8.38 5.46 25.88
N VAL A 668 -7.98 6.72 25.82
CA VAL A 668 -6.98 7.18 24.83
C VAL A 668 -5.61 6.58 25.13
N GLY A 669 -5.17 6.58 26.39
CA GLY A 669 -3.88 6.00 26.80
C GLY A 669 -3.77 4.50 26.51
N ALA A 670 -4.86 3.75 26.66
CA ALA A 670 -4.90 2.33 26.30
C ALA A 670 -4.73 2.11 24.79
N LEU A 671 -5.33 2.95 23.93
CA LEU A 671 -5.13 2.90 22.48
C LEU A 671 -3.69 3.23 22.11
N LEU A 672 -3.14 4.35 22.60
CA LEU A 672 -1.75 4.75 22.31
C LEU A 672 -0.73 3.69 22.76
N ALA A 673 -0.93 3.07 23.93
CA ALA A 673 -0.09 1.97 24.39
C ALA A 673 -0.24 0.70 23.53
N THR A 674 -1.43 0.43 22.99
CA THR A 674 -1.66 -0.72 22.10
C THR A 674 -0.98 -0.52 20.75
N GLY A 675 -1.13 0.67 20.15
CA GLY A 675 -0.48 1.02 18.88
C GLY A 675 1.04 1.05 18.98
N ALA A 676 1.58 1.75 19.98
CA ALA A 676 3.04 1.79 20.21
C ALA A 676 3.60 0.40 20.56
N GLY A 677 2.89 -0.41 21.35
CA GLY A 677 3.28 -1.77 21.69
C GLY A 677 3.33 -2.70 20.48
N ALA A 678 2.29 -2.71 19.65
CA ALA A 678 2.24 -3.48 18.41
C ALA A 678 3.36 -3.08 17.43
N TRP A 679 3.65 -1.78 17.32
CA TRP A 679 4.71 -1.27 16.45
C TRP A 679 6.12 -1.65 16.94
N LEU A 680 6.38 -1.57 18.25
CA LEU A 680 7.65 -2.00 18.83
C LEU A 680 7.84 -3.52 18.70
N LEU A 681 6.78 -4.31 18.81
CA LEU A 681 6.81 -5.75 18.54
C LEU A 681 7.11 -6.06 17.06
N ALA A 682 6.51 -5.32 16.12
CA ALA A 682 6.83 -5.43 14.69
C ALA A 682 8.32 -5.17 14.43
N ARG A 683 8.87 -4.10 15.03
CA ARG A 683 10.30 -3.77 14.90
C ARG A 683 11.20 -4.84 15.53
N ALA A 684 10.78 -5.42 16.66
CA ALA A 684 11.56 -6.45 17.36
C ALA A 684 11.58 -7.81 16.64
N ALA A 685 10.61 -8.09 15.77
CA ALA A 685 10.60 -9.30 14.93
C ALA A 685 11.58 -9.20 13.74
N GLY A 686 11.83 -7.98 13.24
CA GLY A 686 12.70 -7.74 12.08
C GLY A 686 12.12 -8.28 10.75
N PRO A 687 12.87 -8.18 9.64
CA PRO A 687 12.46 -8.76 8.36
C PRO A 687 12.45 -10.30 8.40
N ALA A 688 13.40 -10.91 9.10
CA ALA A 688 13.56 -12.37 9.21
C ALA A 688 12.37 -13.15 9.84
N GLY A 689 11.31 -12.45 10.26
CA GLY A 689 10.04 -13.05 10.69
C GLY A 689 9.04 -13.36 9.56
N VAL A 690 9.28 -12.92 8.31
CA VAL A 690 8.34 -13.08 7.18
C VAL A 690 8.86 -13.92 6.00
N ASP A 691 10.17 -14.22 5.94
CA ASP A 691 10.85 -14.77 4.75
C ASP A 691 10.62 -16.29 4.50
N ALA A 692 9.41 -16.78 4.75
CA ALA A 692 8.99 -18.17 4.54
C ALA A 692 7.98 -18.27 3.39
N VAL A 693 8.38 -17.75 2.23
CA VAL A 693 7.62 -17.74 0.95
C VAL A 693 7.37 -19.18 0.48
N GLY A 694 6.17 -19.45 -0.04
CA GLY A 694 5.77 -20.76 -0.59
C GLY A 694 5.06 -21.73 0.36
N GLY A 695 4.93 -21.40 1.65
CA GLY A 695 4.26 -22.26 2.65
C GLY A 695 3.06 -21.62 3.37
N PRO A 696 2.30 -22.39 4.18
CA PRO A 696 1.27 -21.83 5.07
C PRO A 696 1.85 -20.84 6.09
N THR A 697 3.17 -20.91 6.34
CA THR A 697 3.98 -19.91 7.03
C THR A 697 3.84 -18.52 6.44
N GLY A 698 3.94 -18.36 5.12
CA GLY A 698 3.82 -17.07 4.43
C GLY A 698 2.43 -16.45 4.59
N VAL A 699 1.38 -17.26 4.53
CA VAL A 699 -0.01 -16.82 4.77
C VAL A 699 -0.18 -16.30 6.21
N VAL A 700 0.39 -17.00 7.20
CA VAL A 700 0.35 -16.56 8.62
C VAL A 700 1.20 -15.31 8.85
N ALA A 701 2.36 -15.21 8.21
CA ALA A 701 3.26 -14.07 8.31
C ALA A 701 2.64 -12.80 7.70
N ALA A 702 2.04 -12.90 6.52
CA ALA A 702 1.30 -11.81 5.87
C ALA A 702 0.04 -11.41 6.65
N ALA A 703 -0.72 -12.37 7.20
CA ALA A 703 -1.83 -12.07 8.11
C ALA A 703 -1.33 -11.36 9.39
N GLY A 704 -0.15 -11.72 9.88
CA GLY A 704 0.51 -11.09 11.03
C GLY A 704 0.92 -9.63 10.77
N SER A 705 1.50 -9.32 9.61
CA SER A 705 1.82 -7.94 9.23
C SER A 705 0.56 -7.11 9.00
N GLU A 706 -0.45 -7.62 8.29
CA GLU A 706 -1.75 -6.96 8.12
C GLU A 706 -2.43 -6.64 9.46
N LEU A 707 -2.54 -7.63 10.34
CA LEU A 707 -3.09 -7.48 11.69
C LEU A 707 -2.36 -6.36 12.45
N THR A 708 -1.02 -6.37 12.38
CA THR A 708 -0.18 -5.42 13.11
C THR A 708 -0.33 -4.00 12.53
N THR A 709 -0.30 -3.85 11.21
CA THR A 709 -0.57 -2.58 10.51
C THR A 709 -1.94 -2.01 10.89
N ILE A 710 -3.00 -2.81 10.84
CA ILE A 710 -4.36 -2.36 11.17
C ILE A 710 -4.48 -2.01 12.67
N VAL A 711 -3.80 -2.73 13.56
CA VAL A 711 -3.73 -2.38 14.99
C VAL A 711 -2.98 -1.06 15.22
N VAL A 712 -1.83 -0.83 14.57
CA VAL A 712 -1.05 0.41 14.72
C VAL A 712 -1.82 1.61 14.17
N LEU A 713 -2.21 1.56 12.89
CA LEU A 713 -2.95 2.65 12.23
C LEU A 713 -4.31 2.88 12.90
N GLY A 714 -5.03 1.80 13.22
CA GLY A 714 -6.33 1.87 13.87
C GLY A 714 -6.27 2.38 15.32
N ALA A 715 -5.18 2.14 16.05
CA ALA A 715 -4.97 2.70 17.39
C ALA A 715 -4.73 4.21 17.34
N PHE A 716 -3.76 4.67 16.54
CA PHE A 716 -3.42 6.09 16.44
C PHE A 716 -4.53 6.91 15.73
N GLY A 717 -5.17 6.34 14.71
CA GLY A 717 -6.33 6.95 14.05
C GLY A 717 -7.53 7.08 14.99
N ALA A 718 -7.87 6.01 15.73
CA ALA A 718 -8.96 6.06 16.70
C ALA A 718 -8.70 7.01 17.87
N ALA A 719 -7.49 6.98 18.45
CA ALA A 719 -7.10 7.90 19.51
C ALA A 719 -7.23 9.37 19.05
N SER A 720 -6.71 9.68 17.85
CA SER A 720 -6.74 11.02 17.25
C SER A 720 -8.18 11.49 17.01
N ALA A 721 -9.03 10.64 16.45
CA ALA A 721 -10.44 10.95 16.21
C ALA A 721 -11.23 11.22 17.49
N VAL A 722 -11.10 10.38 18.52
CA VAL A 722 -11.90 10.55 19.76
C VAL A 722 -11.40 11.72 20.62
N LEU A 723 -10.14 12.14 20.45
CA LEU A 723 -9.57 13.33 21.09
C LEU A 723 -10.12 14.66 20.56
N LEU A 724 -10.75 14.69 19.38
CA LEU A 724 -11.33 15.92 18.85
C LEU A 724 -12.49 16.40 19.77
N PRO A 725 -12.48 17.66 20.25
CA PRO A 725 -13.31 18.10 21.38
C PRO A 725 -14.77 18.47 21.03
N PHE A 726 -15.35 17.83 20.01
CA PHE A 726 -16.73 18.08 19.55
C PHE A 726 -17.81 17.55 20.51
N GLY A 727 -18.93 18.26 20.62
CA GLY A 727 -20.18 17.77 21.20
C GLY A 727 -20.01 17.16 22.61
N GLY A 728 -20.15 15.84 22.72
CA GLY A 728 -19.98 15.06 23.95
C GLY A 728 -18.82 14.03 23.88
N SER A 729 -17.74 14.33 23.14
CA SER A 729 -16.67 13.38 22.83
C SER A 729 -15.85 12.88 24.04
N VAL A 730 -14.90 11.98 23.79
CA VAL A 730 -13.86 11.59 24.75
C VAL A 730 -12.96 12.80 25.01
N GLY A 731 -12.46 13.46 23.96
CA GLY A 731 -11.64 14.67 24.02
C GLY A 731 -12.21 15.78 24.91
N ARG A 732 -13.48 16.17 24.73
CA ARG A 732 -14.12 17.21 25.55
C ARG A 732 -14.11 16.85 27.05
N ARG A 733 -14.36 15.58 27.39
CA ARG A 733 -14.31 15.11 28.79
C ARG A 733 -12.91 15.21 29.40
N ILE A 734 -11.85 15.06 28.60
CA ILE A 734 -10.46 15.27 29.05
C ILE A 734 -10.19 16.77 29.21
N VAL A 735 -10.57 17.61 28.25
CA VAL A 735 -10.43 19.09 28.32
C VAL A 735 -11.13 19.66 29.56
N ASP A 736 -12.34 19.22 29.86
CA ASP A 736 -13.14 19.62 31.03
C ASP A 736 -12.53 19.19 32.39
N TRP A 737 -11.50 18.34 32.38
CA TRP A 737 -10.78 17.85 33.57
C TRP A 737 -9.34 18.37 33.65
N SER A 738 -8.58 18.29 32.57
CA SER A 738 -7.20 18.78 32.46
C SER A 738 -6.84 19.07 30.99
N PRO A 739 -6.81 20.36 30.58
CA PRO A 739 -6.37 20.75 29.25
C PRO A 739 -4.94 20.29 28.91
N LEU A 740 -4.04 20.23 29.89
CA LEU A 740 -2.66 19.77 29.67
C LEU A 740 -2.59 18.28 29.32
N VAL A 741 -3.40 17.43 29.98
CA VAL A 741 -3.49 16.00 29.62
C VAL A 741 -4.10 15.83 28.24
N TRP A 742 -5.09 16.65 27.85
CA TRP A 742 -5.63 16.65 26.50
C TRP A 742 -4.58 17.06 25.45
N VAL A 743 -3.81 18.13 25.67
CA VAL A 743 -2.72 18.53 24.77
C VAL A 743 -1.66 17.43 24.64
N ALA A 744 -1.19 16.86 25.74
CA ALA A 744 -0.17 15.79 25.72
C ALA A 744 -0.64 14.54 24.97
N LEU A 745 -1.89 14.10 25.20
CA LEU A 745 -2.48 12.98 24.47
C LEU A 745 -2.71 13.31 22.98
N THR A 746 -3.08 14.55 22.65
CA THR A 746 -3.28 15.00 21.26
C THR A 746 -1.96 15.04 20.49
N LEU A 747 -0.91 15.60 21.08
CA LEU A 747 0.42 15.60 20.47
C LEU A 747 0.96 14.17 20.29
N GLY A 748 0.90 13.32 21.32
CA GLY A 748 1.34 11.92 21.21
C GLY A 748 0.54 11.10 20.19
N SER A 749 -0.77 11.34 20.08
CA SER A 749 -1.65 10.65 19.13
C SER A 749 -1.39 11.05 17.69
N PHE A 750 -1.33 12.36 17.39
CA PHE A 750 -1.05 12.82 16.03
C PHE A 750 0.42 12.65 15.62
N ALA A 751 1.37 12.65 16.57
CA ALA A 751 2.77 12.32 16.27
C ALA A 751 2.93 10.84 15.93
N GLY A 752 2.31 9.93 16.69
CA GLY A 752 2.31 8.50 16.36
C GLY A 752 1.65 8.21 15.01
N LEU A 753 0.54 8.89 14.70
CA LEU A 753 -0.11 8.81 13.39
C LEU A 753 0.79 9.38 12.27
N ALA A 754 1.41 10.56 12.46
CA ALA A 754 2.28 11.18 11.45
C ALA A 754 3.58 10.37 11.22
N LEU A 755 4.14 9.73 12.25
CA LEU A 755 5.24 8.78 12.09
C LEU A 755 4.80 7.56 11.28
N ALA A 756 3.62 6.99 11.55
CA ALA A 756 3.11 5.83 10.81
C ALA A 756 2.78 6.16 9.34
N PHE A 757 2.51 7.43 9.04
CA PHE A 757 2.29 7.96 7.68
C PHE A 757 3.55 8.55 7.04
N ALA A 758 4.73 8.52 7.68
CA ALA A 758 5.92 9.23 7.20
C ALA A 758 6.35 8.87 5.76
N PRO A 759 6.30 7.60 5.29
CA PRO A 759 6.64 7.25 3.91
C PRO A 759 5.65 7.79 2.86
N ALA A 760 4.39 8.04 3.25
CA ALA A 760 3.39 8.69 2.40
C ALA A 760 3.53 10.21 2.45
N LEU A 761 3.85 10.80 3.61
CA LEU A 761 4.10 12.24 3.75
C LEU A 761 5.34 12.69 2.99
N ALA A 762 6.39 11.87 2.94
CA ALA A 762 7.60 12.16 2.16
C ALA A 762 7.30 12.27 0.64
N ARG A 763 6.50 11.35 0.09
CA ARG A 763 6.09 11.36 -1.32
C ARG A 763 5.07 12.46 -1.62
N GLY A 764 4.08 12.64 -0.74
CA GLY A 764 3.07 13.70 -0.86
C GLY A 764 3.62 15.12 -0.72
N ALA A 765 4.83 15.29 -0.20
CA ALA A 765 5.55 16.57 -0.20
C ALA A 765 6.10 16.94 -1.58
N GLN A 766 6.59 15.96 -2.36
CA GLN A 766 7.06 16.18 -3.73
C GLN A 766 5.89 16.45 -4.67
N ASN A 767 4.81 15.66 -4.56
CA ASN A 767 3.67 15.70 -5.48
C ASN A 767 2.63 16.79 -5.13
N GLY A 768 2.99 17.78 -4.30
CA GLY A 768 2.13 18.92 -3.93
C GLY A 768 0.86 18.61 -3.11
N GLY A 769 0.45 17.36 -2.97
CA GLY A 769 -0.77 16.95 -2.23
C GLY A 769 -0.79 17.40 -0.76
N LEU A 770 0.38 17.50 -0.13
CA LEU A 770 0.53 18.03 1.24
C LEU A 770 0.05 19.50 1.33
N THR A 771 0.21 20.29 0.26
CA THR A 771 -0.29 21.67 0.18
C THR A 771 -1.82 21.73 0.25
N VAL A 772 -2.52 20.81 -0.42
CA VAL A 772 -4.00 20.76 -0.39
C VAL A 772 -4.52 20.46 1.01
N LEU A 773 -3.87 19.55 1.75
CA LEU A 773 -4.19 19.25 3.14
C LEU A 773 -3.95 20.45 4.06
N VAL A 774 -2.82 21.15 3.89
CA VAL A 774 -2.48 22.35 4.68
C VAL A 774 -3.45 23.50 4.39
N VAL A 775 -3.75 23.80 3.12
CA VAL A 775 -4.73 24.82 2.73
C VAL A 775 -6.12 24.51 3.27
N THR A 776 -6.54 23.23 3.22
CA THR A 776 -7.83 22.78 3.79
C THR A 776 -7.88 22.97 5.31
N ALA A 777 -6.80 22.63 6.02
CA ALA A 777 -6.69 22.83 7.47
C ALA A 777 -6.70 24.32 7.85
N ILE A 778 -6.01 25.18 7.09
CA ILE A 778 -6.03 26.64 7.27
C ILE A 778 -7.43 27.19 7.01
N GLY A 779 -8.11 26.79 5.93
CA GLY A 779 -9.47 27.20 5.62
C GLY A 779 -10.46 26.82 6.74
N PHE A 780 -10.38 25.59 7.23
CA PHE A 780 -11.17 25.13 8.38
C PHE A 780 -10.88 25.95 9.66
N ALA A 781 -9.61 26.26 9.92
CA ALA A 781 -9.20 27.10 11.05
C ALA A 781 -9.81 28.51 10.95
N VAL A 782 -9.66 29.16 9.79
CA VAL A 782 -10.18 30.51 9.52
C VAL A 782 -11.70 30.56 9.67
N VAL A 783 -12.44 29.64 9.07
CA VAL A 783 -13.92 29.60 9.18
C VAL A 783 -14.35 29.39 10.64
N SER A 784 -13.71 28.46 11.36
CA SER A 784 -14.04 28.14 12.75
C SER A 784 -13.73 29.28 13.72
N VAL A 785 -12.59 29.97 13.53
CA VAL A 785 -12.20 31.14 14.33
C VAL A 785 -13.11 32.34 14.01
N SER A 786 -13.43 32.58 12.74
CA SER A 786 -14.32 33.67 12.31
C SER A 786 -15.74 33.51 12.86
N ALA A 787 -16.31 32.30 12.78
CA ALA A 787 -17.61 32.01 13.39
C ALA A 787 -17.60 32.22 14.93
N TRP A 788 -16.46 31.94 15.58
CA TRP A 788 -16.28 32.18 17.00
C TRP A 788 -16.13 33.66 17.35
N ALA A 789 -15.34 34.42 16.60
CA ALA A 789 -15.23 35.87 16.78
C ALA A 789 -16.59 36.54 16.58
N TRP A 790 -17.33 36.19 15.51
CA TRP A 790 -18.67 36.72 15.23
C TRP A 790 -19.64 36.47 16.40
N THR A 791 -19.79 35.21 16.82
CA THR A 791 -20.71 34.85 17.92
C THR A 791 -20.25 35.33 19.30
N ARG A 792 -18.97 35.67 19.47
CA ARG A 792 -18.43 36.17 20.74
C ARG A 792 -18.46 37.68 20.89
N PHE A 793 -18.31 38.43 19.79
CA PHE A 793 -18.08 39.88 19.81
C PHE A 793 -19.09 40.70 19.00
N VAL A 794 -19.71 40.15 17.93
CA VAL A 794 -20.63 40.91 17.06
C VAL A 794 -22.10 40.67 17.43
N VAL A 795 -22.47 39.43 17.74
CA VAL A 795 -23.85 39.09 18.14
C VAL A 795 -24.33 39.79 19.42
N PRO A 796 -23.51 40.01 20.48
CA PRO A 796 -24.00 40.61 21.73
C PRO A 796 -24.52 42.05 21.60
N GLU A 797 -23.97 42.86 20.69
CA GLU A 797 -24.32 44.28 20.56
C GLU A 797 -25.74 44.50 20.01
N ALA A 798 -26.37 43.46 19.44
CA ALA A 798 -27.71 43.53 18.85
C ALA A 798 -28.86 43.22 19.83
N GLU A 799 -28.58 42.79 21.07
CA GLU A 799 -29.63 42.54 22.08
C GLU A 799 -29.79 43.70 23.10
N ASP A 800 -28.84 44.64 23.15
CA ASP A 800 -28.85 45.79 24.09
C ASP A 800 -29.53 47.07 23.52
N GLU A 801 -29.91 47.11 22.23
CA GLU A 801 -30.62 48.27 21.62
C GLU A 801 -32.16 48.15 21.60
N GLU A 802 -32.75 47.03 22.06
CA GLU A 802 -34.21 46.79 22.05
C GLU A 802 -34.83 46.67 23.47
N GLY A 803 -34.19 47.27 24.49
CA GLY A 803 -34.55 47.21 25.92
C GLY A 803 -35.15 48.48 26.53
#